data_AF-A0A9W4HHS8-F1
#
_entry.id   AF-A0A9W4HHS8-F1
#
_cell.length_a   1.000
_cell.length_b   1.000
_cell.length_c   1.000
_cell.angle_alpha   90.00
_cell.angle_beta   90.00
_cell.angle_gamma   90.00
#
_symmetry.space_group_name_H-M   'P 1'
#
loop_
_entity.id
_entity.type
_entity.pdbx_description
1 polymer ?
#
loop_
_entity_poly.entity_id
_entity_poly.type
_entity_poly.pdbx_seq_one_letter_code
_entity_poly.pdbx_strand_id
1 'polypeptide(L)'
;MIRRAYEVAGIADYSQTAFVECHGTGTQVGDPVETRAVGRVFGPSGGVLIGSVKPNVGHSEGASGITSLIKSVLTLESRIIPPNIKFKEPNPNIQWNDYRLCSTEPRPWPEARKERISVNSFGIGGTNAHVVLDSAQSFGVSTIRTRQTILPQLLVYSANNAESLQQMISNYTDYIQKNPTRVADLAFTLGNRREHLPHRAFSVKSPLGPLTTSASSKACEAPSIVMVFTGQGAQWPQMESIQDLDSHLKTLTHAPEWSIEEELLKNPDASRLGSSEFSQPVCAAIQVALVDTFAFVEVQPTAVVGHSSGGVAAAYAAGATTAKEAITIAFYRGQVTKLQTRPGAMAAIGISTEEVQKYIQTGIIVARKNSPKSVTLAGDTYAIENAVARIKEGHPEVLAKQLKVDKAYHSHHMAEIGDEYYALIEHEVSVKTPNKLFFSSVESKLFTRAQNFGPKYWQMSLHSPVLFLSAVSSIIKHQFANNMVLLEIGPHSALAGPLQPTQLQNPSLLALGSCMFSMQSPSWIRSLSRALGIVEGVGYAAEQDEILEKLKAAGGLGNTVSVGGLLNAVQAAMTSVPSKSIPGTSNFGVGIRPNLPLTDQRNRLIWKKDIRMSVFHNTATADTTVTSASGGGLETFITQAKGDAVLLSQPDSAQLLAVEIGKILLKLEDLVTSFSLSELGMDSLVAIEVKQWWKATFEFDISVLELMGTGSLDIHGEHAARGMLRLFHGAQEQAD
;
A
#
# COMPACT_ATOMS: atom_id res chain seq x y z
N MET A 1 -26.17 -47.74 0.51
CA MET A 1 -25.26 -46.60 0.30
C MET A 1 -24.74 -46.02 1.61
N ILE A 2 -25.56 -45.40 2.47
CA ILE A 2 -25.10 -44.81 3.76
C ILE A 2 -24.23 -45.79 4.56
N ARG A 3 -24.75 -46.99 4.88
CA ARG A 3 -23.99 -48.02 5.61
C ARG A 3 -22.66 -48.38 4.94
N ARG A 4 -22.64 -48.48 3.61
CA ARG A 4 -21.44 -48.79 2.83
C ARG A 4 -20.39 -47.68 2.94
N ALA A 5 -20.79 -46.41 2.90
CA ALA A 5 -19.86 -45.30 3.05
C ALA A 5 -19.20 -45.29 4.44
N TYR A 6 -19.98 -45.58 5.48
CA TYR A 6 -19.46 -45.73 6.85
C TYR A 6 -18.53 -46.93 7.00
N GLU A 7 -18.90 -48.07 6.41
CA GLU A 7 -18.07 -49.27 6.37
C GLU A 7 -16.72 -48.99 5.69
N VAL A 8 -16.73 -48.35 4.51
CA VAL A 8 -15.52 -47.96 3.79
C VAL A 8 -14.67 -46.96 4.58
N ALA A 9 -15.30 -46.06 5.33
CA ALA A 9 -14.63 -45.12 6.21
C ALA A 9 -14.12 -45.75 7.53
N GLY A 10 -14.38 -47.05 7.77
CA GLY A 10 -14.01 -47.73 9.02
C GLY A 10 -14.78 -47.23 10.24
N ILE A 11 -15.98 -46.67 10.04
CA ILE A 11 -16.83 -46.11 11.11
C ILE A 11 -17.94 -47.11 11.43
N ALA A 12 -17.82 -47.80 12.57
CA ALA A 12 -18.83 -48.73 13.06
C ALA A 12 -19.90 -48.05 13.93
N ASP A 13 -19.55 -46.95 14.61
CA ASP A 13 -20.44 -46.25 15.54
C ASP A 13 -21.14 -45.07 14.86
N TYR A 14 -22.40 -45.30 14.45
CA TYR A 14 -23.25 -44.28 13.84
C TYR A 14 -23.73 -43.19 14.81
N SER A 15 -23.69 -43.44 16.13
CA SER A 15 -24.16 -42.48 17.15
C SER A 15 -23.29 -41.22 17.21
N GLN A 16 -22.04 -41.34 16.78
CA GLN A 16 -21.05 -40.25 16.77
C GLN A 16 -21.34 -39.21 15.68
N THR A 17 -22.18 -39.50 14.70
CA THR A 17 -22.52 -38.55 13.63
C THR A 17 -23.54 -37.54 14.14
N ALA A 18 -23.19 -36.25 14.07
CA ALA A 18 -24.06 -35.21 14.59
C ALA A 18 -25.13 -34.78 13.60
N PHE A 19 -24.78 -34.68 12.32
CA PHE A 19 -25.61 -34.02 11.32
C PHE A 19 -25.61 -34.75 9.98
N VAL A 20 -26.77 -34.77 9.32
CA VAL A 20 -26.94 -35.20 7.93
C VAL A 20 -27.44 -34.02 7.11
N GLU A 21 -26.61 -33.57 6.18
CA GLU A 21 -27.00 -32.69 5.08
C GLU A 21 -27.70 -33.55 4.02
N CYS A 22 -29.03 -33.53 4.06
CA CYS A 22 -29.89 -34.29 3.18
C CYS A 22 -29.86 -33.75 1.75
N HIS A 23 -30.22 -34.59 0.78
CA HIS A 23 -30.54 -34.17 -0.57
C HIS A 23 -31.74 -33.22 -0.54
N GLY A 24 -32.79 -33.51 0.23
CA GLY A 24 -33.79 -32.56 0.72
C GLY A 24 -34.29 -31.58 -0.34
N THR A 25 -34.95 -32.10 -1.37
CA THR A 25 -35.44 -31.33 -2.53
C THR A 25 -36.81 -30.69 -2.29
N GLY A 26 -37.46 -30.99 -1.17
CA GLY A 26 -38.80 -30.50 -0.88
C GLY A 26 -39.87 -31.27 -1.64
N THR A 27 -39.55 -32.43 -2.21
CA THR A 27 -40.50 -33.23 -2.99
C THR A 27 -41.38 -34.06 -2.06
N GLN A 28 -42.68 -34.13 -2.38
CA GLN A 28 -43.65 -34.86 -1.56
C GLN A 28 -43.31 -36.35 -1.38
N VAL A 29 -42.66 -36.95 -2.39
CA VAL A 29 -42.28 -38.37 -2.38
C VAL A 29 -40.82 -38.55 -1.95
N GLY A 30 -39.90 -37.71 -2.42
CA GLY A 30 -38.46 -37.90 -2.17
C GLY A 30 -38.09 -37.66 -0.72
N ASP A 31 -38.61 -36.61 -0.08
CA ASP A 31 -38.24 -36.26 1.30
C ASP A 31 -38.63 -37.36 2.31
N PRO A 32 -39.85 -37.97 2.27
CA PRO A 32 -40.17 -39.13 3.11
C PRO A 32 -39.32 -40.37 2.84
N VAL A 33 -38.93 -40.62 1.58
CA VAL A 33 -38.08 -41.76 1.22
C VAL A 33 -36.66 -41.58 1.75
N GLU A 34 -36.09 -40.38 1.58
CA GLU A 34 -34.76 -40.05 2.08
C GLU A 34 -34.70 -40.13 3.61
N THR A 35 -35.61 -39.44 4.29
CA THR A 35 -35.59 -39.37 5.76
C THR A 35 -35.85 -40.73 6.41
N ARG A 36 -36.63 -41.61 5.78
CA ARG A 36 -36.76 -43.01 6.18
C ARG A 36 -35.44 -43.77 6.06
N ALA A 37 -34.68 -43.54 4.98
CA ALA A 37 -33.37 -44.18 4.81
C ALA A 37 -32.36 -43.69 5.87
N VAL A 38 -32.34 -42.38 6.16
CA VAL A 38 -31.53 -41.79 7.24
C VAL A 38 -31.95 -42.36 8.60
N GLY A 39 -33.25 -42.36 8.91
CA GLY A 39 -33.81 -42.86 10.16
C GLY A 39 -33.51 -44.33 10.42
N ARG A 40 -33.54 -45.19 9.39
CA ARG A 40 -33.17 -46.62 9.51
C ARG A 40 -31.70 -46.87 9.80
N VAL A 41 -30.83 -45.89 9.59
CA VAL A 41 -29.39 -46.01 9.89
C VAL A 41 -29.07 -45.38 11.24
N PHE A 42 -29.51 -44.14 11.47
CA PHE A 42 -29.11 -43.38 12.66
C PHE A 42 -30.12 -43.45 13.81
N GLY A 43 -31.40 -43.72 13.53
CA GLY A 43 -32.46 -43.83 14.54
C GLY A 43 -32.17 -44.84 15.65
N PRO A 44 -31.75 -46.09 15.33
CA PRO A 44 -31.37 -47.09 16.35
C PRO A 44 -30.21 -46.64 17.26
N SER A 45 -29.40 -45.69 16.81
CA SER A 45 -28.25 -45.12 17.54
C SER A 45 -28.59 -43.81 18.28
N GLY A 46 -29.88 -43.51 18.47
CA GLY A 46 -30.34 -42.32 19.18
C GLY A 46 -30.72 -41.13 18.30
N GLY A 47 -30.77 -41.30 16.97
CA GLY A 47 -31.21 -40.28 16.02
C GLY A 47 -30.11 -39.34 15.55
N VAL A 48 -30.45 -38.43 14.62
CA VAL A 48 -29.51 -37.49 14.01
C VAL A 48 -30.19 -36.19 13.62
N LEU A 49 -29.43 -35.09 13.67
CA LEU A 49 -29.88 -33.80 13.16
C LEU A 49 -29.89 -33.85 11.63
N ILE A 50 -30.91 -33.27 11.01
CA ILE A 50 -31.02 -33.23 9.55
C ILE A 50 -31.29 -31.80 9.06
N GLY A 51 -30.81 -31.49 7.86
CA GLY A 51 -31.08 -30.22 7.19
C GLY A 51 -30.75 -30.29 5.70
N SER A 52 -31.06 -29.21 4.97
CA SER A 52 -30.71 -29.07 3.56
C SER A 52 -30.27 -27.62 3.29
N VAL A 53 -29.34 -27.42 2.37
CA VAL A 53 -28.93 -26.09 1.87
C VAL A 53 -29.92 -25.52 0.86
N LYS A 54 -30.72 -26.38 0.23
CA LYS A 54 -31.57 -26.02 -0.91
C LYS A 54 -32.67 -25.00 -0.57
N PRO A 55 -33.24 -24.95 0.64
CA PRO A 55 -34.13 -23.86 1.01
C PRO A 55 -33.48 -22.48 0.93
N ASN A 56 -32.17 -22.38 1.16
CA ASN A 56 -31.39 -21.14 1.14
C ASN A 56 -30.99 -20.71 -0.29
N VAL A 57 -30.53 -21.64 -1.12
CA VAL A 57 -29.89 -21.32 -2.42
C VAL A 57 -30.56 -21.97 -3.63
N GLY A 58 -31.65 -22.71 -3.42
CA GLY A 58 -32.31 -23.50 -4.46
C GLY A 58 -31.60 -24.83 -4.75
N HIS A 59 -32.15 -25.58 -5.70
CA HIS A 59 -31.55 -26.81 -6.22
C HIS A 59 -30.60 -26.45 -7.38
N SER A 60 -29.29 -26.58 -7.17
CA SER A 60 -28.27 -26.18 -8.15
C SER A 60 -27.90 -27.29 -9.15
N GLU A 61 -28.79 -28.26 -9.34
CA GLU A 61 -28.64 -29.41 -10.25
C GLU A 61 -27.29 -30.12 -10.09
N GLY A 62 -26.46 -30.13 -11.14
CA GLY A 62 -25.13 -30.75 -11.10
C GLY A 62 -24.21 -30.21 -9.99
N ALA A 63 -24.43 -28.97 -9.52
CA ALA A 63 -23.69 -28.38 -8.41
C ALA A 63 -24.29 -28.69 -7.02
N SER A 64 -25.43 -29.38 -6.93
CA SER A 64 -26.13 -29.59 -5.65
C SER A 64 -25.27 -30.32 -4.61
N GLY A 65 -24.50 -31.33 -5.05
CA GLY A 65 -23.60 -32.08 -4.18
C GLY A 65 -22.49 -31.20 -3.60
N ILE A 66 -21.83 -30.39 -4.45
CA ILE A 66 -20.73 -29.52 -3.99
C ILE A 66 -21.24 -28.38 -3.11
N THR A 67 -22.44 -27.84 -3.37
CA THR A 67 -23.07 -26.83 -2.49
C THR A 67 -23.32 -27.39 -1.09
N SER A 68 -23.83 -28.62 -0.98
CA SER A 68 -24.01 -29.30 0.31
C SER A 68 -22.68 -29.62 1.01
N LEU A 69 -21.62 -29.96 0.26
CA LEU A 69 -20.27 -30.14 0.81
C LEU A 69 -19.71 -28.82 1.36
N ILE A 70 -19.84 -27.70 0.64
CA ILE A 70 -19.39 -26.37 1.09
C ILE A 70 -20.08 -25.98 2.40
N LYS A 71 -21.42 -26.12 2.48
CA LYS A 71 -22.17 -25.90 3.72
C LYS A 71 -21.62 -26.76 4.85
N SER A 72 -21.37 -28.04 4.58
CA SER A 72 -20.89 -28.99 5.59
C SER A 72 -19.50 -28.61 6.12
N VAL A 73 -18.56 -28.22 5.25
CA VAL A 73 -17.23 -27.75 5.67
C VAL A 73 -17.33 -26.49 6.53
N LEU A 74 -18.11 -25.48 6.11
CA LEU A 74 -18.32 -24.26 6.89
C LEU A 74 -18.99 -24.52 8.25
N THR A 75 -19.89 -25.51 8.30
CA THR A 75 -20.55 -25.95 9.54
C THR A 75 -19.53 -26.56 10.51
N LEU A 76 -18.60 -27.38 10.02
CA LEU A 76 -17.52 -27.97 10.81
C LEU A 76 -16.53 -26.91 11.29
N GLU A 77 -16.09 -26.00 10.41
CA GLU A 77 -15.14 -24.93 10.75
C GLU A 77 -15.69 -23.94 11.78
N SER A 78 -16.98 -23.60 11.69
CA SER A 78 -17.63 -22.69 12.63
C SER A 78 -18.14 -23.38 13.91
N ARG A 79 -18.19 -24.72 13.94
CA ARG A 79 -18.81 -25.53 15.00
C ARG A 79 -20.25 -25.11 15.30
N ILE A 80 -20.98 -24.68 14.27
CA ILE A 80 -22.38 -24.23 14.36
C ILE A 80 -23.19 -24.95 13.29
N ILE A 81 -24.29 -25.59 13.70
CA ILE A 81 -25.25 -26.21 12.79
C ILE A 81 -26.28 -25.15 12.37
N PRO A 82 -26.33 -24.76 11.08
CA PRO A 82 -27.22 -23.70 10.61
C PRO A 82 -28.68 -24.16 10.60
N PRO A 83 -29.64 -23.22 10.67
CA PRO A 83 -31.06 -23.55 10.64
C PRO A 83 -31.51 -24.04 9.26
N ASN A 84 -32.60 -24.81 9.24
CA ASN A 84 -33.30 -25.17 8.01
C ASN A 84 -34.41 -24.14 7.75
N ILE A 85 -34.17 -23.20 6.83
CA ILE A 85 -35.12 -22.11 6.57
C ILE A 85 -36.36 -22.60 5.82
N LYS A 86 -37.45 -21.84 5.89
CA LYS A 86 -38.78 -22.21 5.31
C LYS A 86 -39.38 -23.49 5.91
N PHE A 87 -38.88 -23.95 7.04
CA PHE A 87 -39.42 -25.08 7.80
C PHE A 87 -40.35 -24.56 8.90
N LYS A 88 -41.68 -24.60 8.66
CA LYS A 88 -42.69 -24.19 9.65
C LYS A 88 -43.41 -25.40 10.25
N GLU A 89 -44.11 -26.14 9.40
CA GLU A 89 -44.83 -27.34 9.80
C GLU A 89 -44.08 -28.59 9.28
N PRO A 90 -43.76 -29.55 10.15
CA PRO A 90 -43.07 -30.77 9.74
C PRO A 90 -43.98 -31.61 8.83
N ASN A 91 -43.43 -32.15 7.74
CA ASN A 91 -44.17 -33.04 6.84
C ASN A 91 -44.65 -34.29 7.62
N PRO A 92 -45.97 -34.57 7.68
CA PRO A 92 -46.53 -35.66 8.48
C PRO A 92 -46.17 -37.05 7.94
N ASN A 93 -45.75 -37.16 6.67
CA ASN A 93 -45.31 -38.42 6.08
C ASN A 93 -43.89 -38.85 6.52
N ILE A 94 -43.19 -37.99 7.25
CA ILE A 94 -41.88 -38.28 7.83
C ILE A 94 -42.09 -38.73 9.28
N GLN A 95 -41.53 -39.89 9.64
CA GLN A 95 -41.62 -40.45 10.99
C GLN A 95 -40.61 -39.78 11.94
N TRP A 96 -40.84 -38.50 12.27
CA TRP A 96 -39.91 -37.66 13.04
C TRP A 96 -39.56 -38.25 14.42
N ASN A 97 -40.58 -38.65 15.18
CA ASN A 97 -40.40 -39.18 16.54
C ASN A 97 -39.76 -40.57 16.54
N ASP A 98 -40.25 -41.47 15.67
CA ASP A 98 -39.76 -42.86 15.59
C ASP A 98 -38.28 -42.92 15.19
N TYR A 99 -37.85 -42.02 14.31
CA TYR A 99 -36.46 -41.93 13.87
C TYR A 99 -35.62 -40.91 14.64
N ARG A 100 -36.20 -40.23 15.63
CA ARG A 100 -35.56 -39.19 16.45
C ARG A 100 -34.83 -38.14 15.58
N LEU A 101 -35.49 -37.70 14.51
CA LEU A 101 -34.97 -36.70 13.59
C LEU A 101 -35.34 -35.31 14.08
N CYS A 102 -34.42 -34.35 13.96
CA CYS A 102 -34.65 -32.97 14.36
C CYS A 102 -34.16 -32.01 13.27
N SER A 103 -35.06 -31.16 12.79
CA SER A 103 -34.77 -30.03 11.90
C SER A 103 -34.31 -28.82 12.73
N THR A 104 -33.46 -27.97 12.16
CA THR A 104 -32.56 -27.11 12.93
C THR A 104 -33.09 -25.67 13.10
N GLU A 105 -33.09 -25.19 14.35
CA GLU A 105 -32.73 -23.81 14.72
C GLU A 105 -31.19 -23.71 14.82
N PRO A 106 -30.57 -22.51 14.69
CA PRO A 106 -29.12 -22.38 14.78
C PRO A 106 -28.65 -22.87 16.15
N ARG A 107 -27.72 -23.83 16.19
CA ARG A 107 -27.22 -24.39 17.45
C ARG A 107 -25.73 -24.67 17.42
N PRO A 108 -25.03 -24.56 18.57
CA PRO A 108 -23.67 -25.04 18.71
C PRO A 108 -23.55 -26.54 18.39
N TRP A 109 -22.34 -26.97 18.03
CA TRP A 109 -22.06 -28.38 17.80
C TRP A 109 -22.34 -29.23 19.07
N PRO A 110 -23.02 -30.39 18.96
CA PRO A 110 -23.28 -31.24 20.13
C PRO A 110 -21.99 -31.85 20.71
N GLU A 111 -21.67 -31.54 21.96
CA GLU A 111 -20.42 -31.97 22.63
C GLU A 111 -20.24 -33.51 22.67
N ALA A 112 -21.34 -34.24 22.84
CA ALA A 112 -21.33 -35.70 22.92
C ALA A 112 -21.15 -36.40 21.56
N ARG A 113 -21.05 -35.65 20.45
CA ARG A 113 -20.93 -36.20 19.10
C ARG A 113 -19.64 -35.72 18.45
N LYS A 114 -19.08 -36.54 17.56
CA LYS A 114 -17.92 -36.11 16.76
C LYS A 114 -18.33 -34.99 15.82
N GLU A 115 -17.34 -34.21 15.41
CA GLU A 115 -17.45 -33.23 14.32
C GLU A 115 -17.53 -33.93 12.97
N ARG A 116 -18.64 -34.67 12.80
CA ARG A 116 -18.92 -35.55 11.69
C ARG A 116 -20.24 -35.19 11.03
N ILE A 117 -20.19 -34.97 9.72
CA ILE A 117 -21.35 -34.71 8.86
C ILE A 117 -21.47 -35.81 7.81
N SER A 118 -22.69 -36.25 7.55
CA SER A 118 -23.03 -37.04 6.38
C SER A 118 -23.71 -36.18 5.32
N VAL A 119 -23.39 -36.36 4.06
CA VAL A 119 -23.95 -35.59 2.95
C VAL A 119 -24.58 -36.53 1.92
N ASN A 120 -25.85 -36.31 1.59
CA ASN A 120 -26.59 -37.03 0.56
C ASN A 120 -26.74 -36.17 -0.71
N SER A 121 -26.62 -36.80 -1.88
CA SER A 121 -27.04 -36.21 -3.15
C SER A 121 -27.55 -37.29 -4.12
N PHE A 122 -28.75 -37.11 -4.66
CA PHE A 122 -29.42 -38.10 -5.51
C PHE A 122 -29.71 -37.51 -6.89
N GLY A 123 -29.20 -38.16 -7.94
CA GLY A 123 -29.46 -37.76 -9.32
C GLY A 123 -30.76 -38.36 -9.85
N ILE A 124 -31.45 -37.63 -10.74
CA ILE A 124 -32.69 -38.08 -11.37
C ILE A 124 -32.54 -39.42 -12.13
N GLY A 125 -31.34 -39.72 -12.64
CA GLY A 125 -31.00 -41.00 -13.28
C GLY A 125 -30.80 -42.18 -12.33
N GLY A 126 -31.12 -42.03 -11.03
CA GLY A 126 -31.03 -43.10 -10.03
C GLY A 126 -29.64 -43.31 -9.41
N THR A 127 -28.64 -42.51 -9.81
CA THR A 127 -27.31 -42.54 -9.19
C THR A 127 -27.34 -41.80 -7.86
N ASN A 128 -26.93 -42.47 -6.79
CA ASN A 128 -26.93 -41.93 -5.43
C ASN A 128 -25.50 -41.80 -4.90
N ALA A 129 -25.18 -40.65 -4.29
CA ALA A 129 -23.91 -40.41 -3.63
C ALA A 129 -24.10 -40.12 -2.13
N HIS A 130 -23.15 -40.61 -1.33
CA HIS A 130 -23.04 -40.32 0.11
C HIS A 130 -21.60 -40.03 0.47
N VAL A 131 -21.37 -38.96 1.22
CA VAL A 131 -20.05 -38.59 1.73
C VAL A 131 -20.12 -38.45 3.24
N VAL A 132 -19.08 -38.92 3.93
CA VAL A 132 -18.88 -38.68 5.36
C VAL A 132 -17.69 -37.73 5.50
N LEU A 133 -17.88 -36.63 6.22
CA LEU A 133 -16.88 -35.60 6.48
C LEU A 133 -16.62 -35.51 7.97
N ASP A 134 -15.35 -35.52 8.36
CA ASP A 134 -14.89 -35.20 9.71
C ASP A 134 -14.12 -33.88 9.70
N SER A 135 -14.12 -33.15 10.81
CA SER A 135 -13.33 -31.93 10.92
C SER A 135 -11.82 -32.23 10.87
N ALA A 136 -11.06 -31.31 10.26
CA ALA A 136 -9.60 -31.39 10.27
C ALA A 136 -9.03 -31.34 11.71
N GLN A 137 -9.68 -30.61 12.61
CA GLN A 137 -9.29 -30.52 14.02
C GLN A 137 -9.34 -31.88 14.73
N SER A 138 -10.31 -32.74 14.38
CA SER A 138 -10.41 -34.11 14.91
C SER A 138 -9.20 -34.99 14.56
N PHE A 139 -8.39 -34.58 13.58
CA PHE A 139 -7.14 -35.24 13.18
C PHE A 139 -5.87 -34.47 13.59
N GLY A 140 -5.98 -33.57 14.57
CA GLY A 140 -4.82 -32.83 15.09
C GLY A 140 -4.35 -31.69 14.20
N VAL A 141 -5.10 -31.34 13.14
CA VAL A 141 -4.84 -30.13 12.36
C VAL A 141 -5.34 -28.92 13.16
N SER A 142 -4.44 -28.36 13.99
CA SER A 142 -4.73 -27.16 14.77
C SER A 142 -4.78 -25.94 13.87
N THR A 143 -5.69 -25.01 14.16
CA THR A 143 -5.57 -23.64 13.69
C THR A 143 -4.34 -23.00 14.36
N ILE A 144 -3.43 -22.44 13.55
CA ILE A 144 -2.19 -21.82 14.04
C ILE A 144 -2.57 -20.53 14.78
N ARG A 145 -1.98 -20.32 15.97
CA ARG A 145 -2.13 -19.04 16.69
C ARG A 145 -1.45 -17.93 15.91
N THR A 146 -2.21 -16.90 15.57
CA THR A 146 -1.72 -15.64 15.00
C THR A 146 -0.65 -15.05 15.93
N ARG A 147 0.57 -14.84 15.43
CA ARG A 147 1.59 -14.05 16.14
C ARG A 147 1.56 -12.62 15.63
N GLN A 148 1.43 -11.67 16.55
CA GLN A 148 1.73 -10.28 16.23
C GLN A 148 3.24 -10.14 16.01
N THR A 149 3.61 -9.51 14.90
CA THR A 149 5.02 -9.23 14.57
C THR A 149 5.34 -7.77 14.88
N ILE A 150 6.47 -7.54 15.52
CA ILE A 150 7.03 -6.20 15.75
C ILE A 150 7.91 -5.70 14.59
N LEU A 151 8.02 -6.48 13.52
CA LEU A 151 8.80 -6.13 12.33
C LEU A 151 7.91 -5.62 11.19
N PRO A 152 8.40 -4.69 10.35
CA PRO A 152 7.71 -4.31 9.12
C PRO A 152 7.40 -5.53 8.23
N GLN A 153 6.21 -5.53 7.62
CA GLN A 153 5.73 -6.60 6.75
C GLN A 153 5.65 -6.13 5.31
N LEU A 154 6.21 -6.91 4.39
CA LEU A 154 6.13 -6.69 2.94
C LEU A 154 4.91 -7.42 2.37
N LEU A 155 3.94 -6.67 1.86
CA LEU A 155 2.75 -7.17 1.20
C LEU A 155 2.95 -7.03 -0.31
N VAL A 156 2.91 -8.14 -1.04
CA VAL A 156 3.09 -8.15 -2.50
C VAL A 156 1.77 -8.43 -3.19
N TYR A 157 1.43 -7.63 -4.18
CA TYR A 157 0.18 -7.77 -4.94
C TYR A 157 0.50 -8.01 -6.40
N SER A 158 -0.30 -8.86 -7.04
CA SER A 158 -0.19 -9.04 -8.47
C SER A 158 -1.54 -9.32 -9.12
N ALA A 159 -1.70 -8.89 -10.37
CA ALA A 159 -2.88 -9.14 -11.20
C ALA A 159 -2.52 -9.22 -12.70
N ASN A 160 -3.47 -9.64 -13.53
CA ASN A 160 -3.30 -9.68 -14.99
C ASN A 160 -3.50 -8.32 -15.68
N ASN A 161 -4.08 -7.34 -15.00
CA ASN A 161 -4.24 -5.96 -15.50
C ASN A 161 -4.15 -4.96 -14.34
N ALA A 162 -4.01 -3.67 -14.68
CA ALA A 162 -3.77 -2.61 -13.72
C ALA A 162 -5.00 -2.33 -12.84
N GLU A 163 -6.20 -2.40 -13.39
CA GLU A 163 -7.46 -2.14 -12.70
C GLU A 163 -7.72 -3.18 -11.60
N SER A 164 -7.53 -4.46 -11.92
CA SER A 164 -7.66 -5.57 -10.97
C SER A 164 -6.62 -5.48 -9.86
N LEU A 165 -5.41 -4.99 -10.17
CA LEU A 165 -4.38 -4.75 -9.16
C LEU A 165 -4.81 -3.65 -8.17
N GLN A 166 -5.36 -2.54 -8.67
CA GLN A 166 -5.85 -1.46 -7.80
C GLN A 166 -7.00 -1.93 -6.91
N GLN A 167 -7.97 -2.68 -7.47
CA GLN A 167 -9.06 -3.25 -6.68
C GLN A 167 -8.54 -4.23 -5.63
N MET A 168 -7.55 -5.06 -5.97
CA MET A 168 -6.91 -5.98 -5.03
C MET A 168 -6.22 -5.24 -3.88
N ILE A 169 -5.48 -4.17 -4.18
CA ILE A 169 -4.84 -3.31 -3.15
C ILE A 169 -5.91 -2.71 -2.23
N SER A 170 -7.02 -2.20 -2.78
CA SER A 170 -8.12 -1.66 -1.98
C SER A 170 -8.71 -2.72 -1.05
N ASN A 171 -9.05 -3.90 -1.59
CA ASN A 171 -9.65 -4.99 -0.82
C ASN A 171 -8.73 -5.46 0.32
N TYR A 172 -7.42 -5.56 0.07
CA TYR A 172 -6.47 -5.94 1.12
C TYR A 172 -6.22 -4.82 2.12
N THR A 173 -6.28 -3.55 1.71
CA THR A 173 -6.22 -2.41 2.63
C THR A 173 -7.39 -2.46 3.62
N ASP A 174 -8.61 -2.70 3.13
CA ASP A 174 -9.80 -2.87 3.97
C ASP A 174 -9.69 -4.11 4.88
N TYR A 175 -9.16 -5.21 4.36
CA TYR A 175 -8.93 -6.42 5.16
C TYR A 175 -7.94 -6.18 6.30
N ILE A 176 -6.84 -5.46 6.04
CA ILE A 176 -5.81 -5.11 7.03
C ILE A 176 -6.42 -4.24 8.13
N GLN A 177 -7.25 -3.26 7.78
CA GLN A 177 -7.94 -2.41 8.76
C GLN A 177 -8.86 -3.23 9.68
N LYS A 178 -9.58 -4.21 9.12
CA LYS A 178 -10.47 -5.09 9.88
C LYS A 178 -9.71 -6.17 10.67
N ASN A 179 -8.50 -6.54 10.25
CA ASN A 179 -7.72 -7.65 10.80
C ASN A 179 -6.25 -7.28 11.06
N PRO A 180 -5.95 -6.27 11.90
CA PRO A 180 -4.59 -5.77 12.09
C PRO A 180 -3.62 -6.82 12.68
N THR A 181 -4.14 -7.83 13.36
CA THR A 181 -3.33 -8.92 13.96
C THR A 181 -2.92 -10.00 12.96
N ARG A 182 -3.46 -10.00 11.73
CA ARG A 182 -3.22 -11.01 10.68
C ARG A 182 -2.33 -10.52 9.54
N VAL A 183 -1.71 -9.34 9.68
CA VAL A 183 -0.89 -8.75 8.61
C VAL A 183 0.30 -9.63 8.23
N ALA A 184 0.95 -10.26 9.22
CA ALA A 184 2.08 -11.16 8.96
C ALA A 184 1.65 -12.41 8.17
N ASP A 185 0.54 -13.04 8.54
CA ASP A 185 -0.02 -14.19 7.82
C ASP A 185 -0.45 -13.80 6.40
N LEU A 186 -0.98 -12.59 6.23
CA LEU A 186 -1.32 -12.04 4.93
C LEU A 186 -0.07 -11.83 4.07
N ALA A 187 0.97 -11.21 4.61
CA ALA A 187 2.26 -11.02 3.92
C ALA A 187 2.86 -12.36 3.49
N PHE A 188 2.88 -13.36 4.38
CA PHE A 188 3.32 -14.72 4.05
C PHE A 188 2.49 -15.34 2.93
N THR A 189 1.16 -15.23 3.01
CA THR A 189 0.24 -15.80 2.03
C THR A 189 0.41 -15.16 0.66
N LEU A 190 0.51 -13.83 0.62
CA LEU A 190 0.74 -13.08 -0.61
C LEU A 190 2.10 -13.38 -1.23
N GLY A 191 3.15 -13.52 -0.42
CA GLY A 191 4.50 -13.85 -0.90
C GLY A 191 4.67 -15.28 -1.37
N ASN A 192 4.09 -16.25 -0.65
CA ASN A 192 4.45 -17.68 -0.80
C ASN A 192 3.30 -18.57 -1.25
N ARG A 193 2.03 -18.13 -1.14
CA ARG A 193 0.82 -18.95 -1.35
C ARG A 193 -0.11 -18.34 -2.39
N ARG A 194 0.42 -17.45 -3.23
CA ARG A 194 -0.27 -16.84 -4.37
C ARG A 194 0.64 -16.89 -5.59
N GLU A 195 0.01 -16.91 -6.75
CA GLU A 195 0.69 -16.75 -8.01
C GLU A 195 1.15 -15.30 -8.21
N HIS A 196 2.30 -15.10 -8.84
CA HIS A 196 2.90 -13.78 -9.09
C HIS A 196 2.69 -13.35 -10.55
N LEU A 197 1.59 -12.65 -10.79
CA LEU A 197 1.13 -12.21 -12.11
C LEU A 197 1.89 -10.97 -12.63
N PRO A 198 1.68 -10.58 -13.91
CA PRO A 198 2.50 -9.55 -14.56
C PRO A 198 2.36 -8.14 -13.98
N HIS A 199 1.17 -7.66 -13.61
CA HIS A 199 1.04 -6.33 -12.99
C HIS A 199 1.29 -6.45 -11.50
N ARG A 200 2.31 -5.77 -10.98
CA ARG A 200 2.79 -5.90 -9.61
C ARG A 200 2.86 -4.56 -8.90
N ALA A 201 2.55 -4.59 -7.62
CA ALA A 201 2.79 -3.52 -6.66
C ALA A 201 3.11 -4.17 -5.31
N PHE A 202 3.67 -3.39 -4.39
CA PHE A 202 3.88 -3.83 -3.03
C PHE A 202 3.46 -2.75 -2.03
N SER A 203 3.14 -3.15 -0.81
CA SER A 203 3.06 -2.24 0.32
C SER A 203 3.99 -2.69 1.45
N VAL A 204 4.48 -1.73 2.22
CA VAL A 204 5.17 -2.00 3.47
C VAL A 204 4.28 -1.54 4.63
N LYS A 205 3.99 -2.45 5.56
CA LYS A 205 3.27 -2.15 6.81
C LYS A 205 4.23 -2.25 7.99
N SER A 206 4.65 -1.11 8.51
CA SER A 206 5.34 -1.06 9.81
C SER A 206 4.32 -1.25 10.95
N PRO A 207 4.71 -1.80 12.12
CA PRO A 207 3.76 -2.03 13.22
C PRO A 207 3.01 -0.77 13.64
N LEU A 208 3.75 0.34 13.78
CA LEU A 208 3.22 1.65 14.19
C LEU A 208 3.06 2.64 13.02
N GLY A 209 3.47 2.26 11.81
CA GLY A 209 3.47 3.15 10.64
C GLY A 209 2.25 2.97 9.73
N PRO A 210 1.97 3.95 8.86
CA PRO A 210 0.96 3.82 7.82
C PRO A 210 1.34 2.73 6.81
N LEU A 211 0.34 2.19 6.11
CA LEU A 211 0.58 1.34 4.95
C LEU A 211 1.08 2.22 3.80
N THR A 212 2.29 1.99 3.30
CA THR A 212 2.83 2.71 2.15
C THR A 212 2.86 1.79 0.95
N THR A 213 2.20 2.18 -0.15
CA THR A 213 2.04 1.37 -1.36
C THR A 213 2.87 1.94 -2.51
N SER A 214 3.54 1.07 -3.26
CA SER A 214 4.30 1.43 -4.45
C SER A 214 3.38 1.79 -5.62
N ALA A 215 3.95 2.43 -6.64
CA ALA A 215 3.30 2.49 -7.94
C ALA A 215 3.13 1.07 -8.52
N SER A 216 2.11 0.90 -9.37
CA SER A 216 1.93 -0.29 -10.18
C SER A 216 2.98 -0.33 -11.29
N SER A 217 3.54 -1.51 -11.54
CA SER A 217 4.45 -1.75 -12.64
C SER A 217 4.16 -3.10 -13.30
N LYS A 218 4.43 -3.22 -14.59
CA LYS A 218 4.38 -4.53 -15.26
C LYS A 218 5.74 -5.19 -15.09
N ALA A 219 5.75 -6.38 -14.51
CA ALA A 219 6.93 -7.21 -14.38
C ALA A 219 7.47 -7.56 -15.77
N CYS A 220 8.76 -7.27 -15.96
CA CYS A 220 9.54 -7.71 -17.11
C CYS A 220 10.35 -8.96 -16.73
N GLU A 221 11.18 -9.44 -17.66
CA GLU A 221 12.21 -10.43 -17.36
C GLU A 221 13.07 -9.98 -16.17
N ALA A 222 13.54 -10.94 -15.38
CA ALA A 222 14.37 -10.68 -14.21
C ALA A 222 15.57 -9.79 -14.59
N PRO A 223 15.72 -8.61 -13.96
CA PRO A 223 16.75 -7.66 -14.37
C PRO A 223 18.13 -8.13 -13.92
N SER A 224 19.16 -7.72 -14.68
CA SER A 224 20.55 -7.80 -14.24
C SER A 224 20.82 -6.75 -13.18
N ILE A 225 21.11 -7.18 -11.96
CA ILE A 225 21.35 -6.26 -10.84
C ILE A 225 22.81 -5.82 -10.86
N VAL A 226 23.03 -4.51 -10.88
CA VAL A 226 24.34 -3.88 -10.73
C VAL A 226 24.39 -3.20 -9.37
N MET A 227 25.16 -3.76 -8.44
CA MET A 227 25.33 -3.16 -7.12
C MET A 227 26.41 -2.06 -7.17
N VAL A 228 26.02 -0.84 -6.81
CA VAL A 228 26.88 0.35 -6.81
C VAL A 228 27.19 0.74 -5.36
N PHE A 229 28.45 0.65 -4.96
CA PHE A 229 28.84 0.84 -3.57
C PHE A 229 29.32 2.27 -3.30
N THR A 230 28.72 2.91 -2.31
CA THR A 230 29.04 4.30 -1.92
C THR A 230 30.38 4.42 -1.19
N GLY A 231 30.98 5.61 -1.24
CA GLY A 231 32.17 5.92 -0.45
C GLY A 231 31.86 6.27 1.02
N GLN A 232 32.84 6.82 1.71
CA GLN A 232 32.69 7.36 3.07
C GLN A 232 31.65 8.51 3.13
N GLY A 233 30.86 8.57 4.22
CA GLY A 233 30.05 9.76 4.58
C GLY A 233 28.53 9.57 4.61
N ALA A 234 28.02 8.35 4.79
CA ALA A 234 26.61 8.02 4.61
C ALA A 234 25.97 7.13 5.72
N GLN A 235 26.72 6.73 6.76
CA GLN A 235 26.50 5.61 7.72
C GLN A 235 25.34 5.70 8.74
N TRP A 236 24.73 4.54 9.09
CA TRP A 236 23.63 4.31 10.07
C TRP A 236 23.60 2.88 10.67
N PRO A 237 22.96 2.64 11.83
CA PRO A 237 23.21 1.45 12.66
C PRO A 237 22.35 0.18 12.42
N GLN A 238 22.92 -0.97 12.87
CA GLN A 238 22.33 -2.28 13.23
C GLN A 238 22.20 -3.39 12.17
N MET A 239 23.03 -4.45 12.25
CA MET A 239 22.84 -5.77 11.59
C MET A 239 23.63 -6.87 12.34
N GLU A 240 23.16 -8.12 12.39
CA GLU A 240 23.82 -9.25 13.10
C GLU A 240 25.23 -9.57 12.55
N SER A 241 25.45 -9.41 11.25
CA SER A 241 26.77 -9.61 10.63
C SER A 241 27.83 -8.62 11.12
N ILE A 242 27.43 -7.51 11.76
CA ILE A 242 28.36 -6.54 12.36
C ILE A 242 29.09 -7.16 13.57
N GLN A 243 28.42 -8.01 14.35
CA GLN A 243 29.01 -8.64 15.54
C GLN A 243 30.13 -9.61 15.18
N ASP A 244 29.98 -10.35 14.07
CA ASP A 244 31.04 -11.22 13.53
C ASP A 244 32.24 -10.41 13.03
N LEU A 245 31.99 -9.26 12.39
CA LEU A 245 33.05 -8.35 11.94
C LEU A 245 33.80 -7.73 13.11
N ASP A 246 33.10 -7.32 14.17
CA ASP A 246 33.70 -6.80 15.40
C ASP A 246 34.57 -7.86 16.10
N SER A 247 34.09 -9.10 16.14
CA SER A 247 34.85 -10.22 16.68
C SER A 247 36.13 -10.48 15.89
N HIS A 248 36.09 -10.36 14.56
CA HIS A 248 37.27 -10.47 13.70
C HIS A 248 38.26 -9.31 13.92
N LEU A 249 37.80 -8.06 14.00
CA LEU A 249 38.68 -6.90 14.22
C LEU A 249 39.48 -7.02 15.52
N LYS A 250 38.94 -7.65 16.56
CA LYS A 250 39.63 -7.91 17.82
C LYS A 250 40.80 -8.90 17.70
N THR A 251 40.88 -9.66 16.61
CA THR A 251 41.97 -10.62 16.36
C THR A 251 43.18 -10.03 15.64
N LEU A 252 43.05 -8.81 15.10
CA LEU A 252 44.10 -8.15 14.35
C LEU A 252 45.23 -7.65 15.26
N THR A 253 46.45 -7.58 14.72
CA THR A 253 47.65 -7.08 15.44
C THR A 253 47.46 -5.67 16.02
N HIS A 254 46.67 -4.83 15.34
CA HIS A 254 46.33 -3.47 15.77
C HIS A 254 44.83 -3.35 16.07
N ALA A 255 44.31 -4.26 16.90
CA ALA A 255 42.90 -4.33 17.24
C ALA A 255 42.35 -2.97 17.75
N PRO A 256 41.15 -2.56 17.33
CA PRO A 256 40.52 -1.34 17.85
C PRO A 256 40.06 -1.51 19.30
N GLU A 257 40.20 -0.45 20.10
CA GLU A 257 39.61 -0.35 21.45
C GLU A 257 38.09 -0.04 21.43
N TRP A 258 37.48 -0.06 20.25
CA TRP A 258 36.08 0.27 20.01
C TRP A 258 35.46 -0.77 19.09
N SER A 259 34.13 -0.89 19.11
CA SER A 259 33.38 -1.76 18.20
C SER A 259 32.52 -0.96 17.23
N ILE A 260 32.33 -1.49 16.03
CA ILE A 260 31.45 -0.96 15.00
C ILE A 260 30.04 -0.84 15.55
N GLU A 261 29.54 -1.87 16.23
CA GLU A 261 28.21 -1.86 16.84
C GLU A 261 28.06 -0.72 17.88
N GLU A 262 29.02 -0.55 18.79
CA GLU A 262 28.98 0.53 19.78
C GLU A 262 29.04 1.90 19.12
N GLU A 263 29.89 2.10 18.11
CA GLU A 263 30.02 3.38 17.42
C GLU A 263 28.75 3.74 16.64
N LEU A 264 28.08 2.74 16.09
CA LEU A 264 26.80 2.86 15.40
C LEU A 264 25.66 3.23 16.36
N LEU A 265 25.67 2.73 17.60
CA LEU A 265 24.65 3.02 18.61
C LEU A 265 24.82 4.38 19.31
N LYS A 266 25.92 5.11 19.07
CA LYS A 266 26.14 6.43 19.66
C LYS A 266 25.21 7.49 19.07
N ASN A 267 24.86 8.46 19.91
CA ASN A 267 24.20 9.68 19.44
C ASN A 267 25.09 10.44 18.43
N PRO A 268 24.50 11.13 17.42
CA PRO A 268 25.26 11.83 16.39
C PRO A 268 26.31 12.80 16.94
N ASP A 269 26.03 13.49 18.04
CA ASP A 269 26.94 14.48 18.66
C ASP A 269 28.13 13.84 19.39
N ALA A 270 27.99 12.58 19.83
CA ALA A 270 29.04 11.81 20.51
C ALA A 270 29.80 10.87 19.54
N SER A 271 29.33 10.78 18.30
CA SER A 271 29.88 9.88 17.30
C SER A 271 31.15 10.43 16.66
N ARG A 272 32.12 9.54 16.46
CA ARG A 272 33.41 9.82 15.81
C ARG A 272 33.39 9.49 14.32
N LEU A 273 32.21 9.21 13.76
CA LEU A 273 32.00 8.88 12.35
C LEU A 273 32.36 10.02 11.37
N GLY A 274 32.82 11.18 11.85
CA GLY A 274 33.46 12.20 11.02
C GLY A 274 34.88 11.83 10.58
N SER A 275 35.61 11.03 11.36
CA SER A 275 37.00 10.67 11.07
C SER A 275 37.10 9.38 10.25
N SER A 276 38.15 9.24 9.44
CA SER A 276 38.32 8.12 8.51
C SER A 276 38.50 6.77 9.17
N GLU A 277 39.16 6.74 10.32
CA GLU A 277 39.46 5.54 11.10
C GLU A 277 38.21 4.85 11.62
N PHE A 278 37.10 5.59 11.77
CA PHE A 278 35.80 5.04 12.15
C PHE A 278 34.89 4.87 10.93
N SER A 279 34.78 5.92 10.10
CA SER A 279 33.77 5.96 9.03
C SER A 279 34.03 4.98 7.88
N GLN A 280 35.29 4.67 7.54
CA GLN A 280 35.59 3.69 6.49
C GLN A 280 35.22 2.26 6.89
N PRO A 281 35.71 1.70 8.03
CA PRO A 281 35.31 0.36 8.46
C PRO A 281 33.82 0.25 8.75
N VAL A 282 33.20 1.27 9.37
CA VAL A 282 31.74 1.26 9.63
C VAL A 282 30.94 1.24 8.33
N CYS A 283 31.32 2.05 7.33
CA CYS A 283 30.65 2.04 6.03
C CYS A 283 30.79 0.69 5.33
N ALA A 284 31.99 0.10 5.34
CA ALA A 284 32.22 -1.22 4.76
C ALA A 284 31.40 -2.31 5.45
N ALA A 285 31.31 -2.29 6.79
CA ALA A 285 30.51 -3.23 7.56
C ALA A 285 29.01 -3.15 7.21
N ILE A 286 28.45 -1.94 7.12
CA ILE A 286 27.06 -1.77 6.70
C ILE A 286 26.85 -2.28 5.27
N GLN A 287 27.76 -1.97 4.35
CA GLN A 287 27.64 -2.42 2.95
C GLN A 287 27.74 -3.95 2.82
N VAL A 288 28.63 -4.60 3.57
CA VAL A 288 28.73 -6.07 3.66
C VAL A 288 27.42 -6.65 4.19
N ALA A 289 26.90 -6.09 5.28
CA ALA A 289 25.67 -6.55 5.90
C ALA A 289 24.42 -6.38 4.99
N LEU A 290 24.37 -5.29 4.22
CA LEU A 290 23.37 -5.07 3.18
C LEU A 290 23.46 -6.16 2.09
N VAL A 291 24.67 -6.46 1.62
CA VAL A 291 24.90 -7.52 0.63
C VAL A 291 24.40 -8.87 1.16
N ASP A 292 24.69 -9.21 2.42
CA ASP A 292 24.23 -10.46 3.05
C ASP A 292 22.70 -10.52 3.15
N THR A 293 22.07 -9.38 3.47
CA THR A 293 20.60 -9.29 3.55
C THR A 293 19.94 -9.47 2.19
N PHE A 294 20.50 -8.86 1.13
CA PHE A 294 20.03 -9.09 -0.23
C PHE A 294 20.26 -10.54 -0.66
N ALA A 295 21.41 -11.12 -0.32
CA ALA A 295 21.71 -12.50 -0.62
C ALA A 295 20.73 -13.47 0.07
N PHE A 296 20.31 -13.18 1.30
CA PHE A 296 19.32 -13.97 2.05
C PHE A 296 17.95 -14.03 1.35
N VAL A 297 17.57 -12.97 0.63
CA VAL A 297 16.35 -12.93 -0.20
C VAL A 297 16.63 -13.23 -1.68
N GLU A 298 17.75 -13.90 -1.97
CA GLU A 298 18.18 -14.34 -3.30
C GLU A 298 18.43 -13.20 -4.33
N VAL A 299 18.59 -11.96 -3.85
CA VAL A 299 18.97 -10.80 -4.66
C VAL A 299 20.49 -10.76 -4.79
N GLN A 300 21.00 -11.18 -5.95
CA GLN A 300 22.44 -11.33 -6.22
C GLN A 300 22.90 -10.36 -7.32
N PRO A 301 24.11 -9.76 -7.23
CA PRO A 301 24.63 -8.91 -8.30
C PRO A 301 25.06 -9.74 -9.52
N THR A 302 24.74 -9.24 -10.71
CA THR A 302 25.37 -9.61 -11.99
C THR A 302 26.72 -8.92 -12.13
N ALA A 303 26.78 -7.65 -11.73
CA ALA A 303 27.99 -6.83 -11.73
C ALA A 303 28.05 -5.92 -10.51
N VAL A 304 29.25 -5.46 -10.19
CA VAL A 304 29.48 -4.51 -9.10
C VAL A 304 30.42 -3.39 -9.54
N VAL A 305 30.26 -2.23 -8.91
CA VAL A 305 31.19 -1.11 -9.02
C VAL A 305 31.23 -0.36 -7.69
N GLY A 306 32.42 -0.01 -7.23
CA GLY A 306 32.59 0.76 -5.99
C GLY A 306 33.16 2.15 -6.25
N HIS A 307 32.67 3.13 -5.49
CA HIS A 307 33.22 4.47 -5.45
C HIS A 307 34.21 4.60 -4.27
N SER A 308 35.49 4.81 -4.56
CA SER A 308 36.53 5.00 -3.54
C SER A 308 36.60 3.84 -2.52
N SER A 309 36.17 4.05 -1.27
CA SER A 309 36.14 3.03 -0.21
C SER A 309 35.05 2.00 -0.41
N GLY A 310 33.97 2.33 -1.13
CA GLY A 310 32.94 1.36 -1.52
C GLY A 310 33.48 0.23 -2.40
N GLY A 311 34.65 0.41 -3.02
CA GLY A 311 35.35 -0.66 -3.74
C GLY A 311 35.62 -1.90 -2.89
N VAL A 312 35.78 -1.72 -1.57
CA VAL A 312 36.07 -2.80 -0.62
C VAL A 312 34.86 -3.72 -0.45
N ALA A 313 33.66 -3.17 -0.21
CA ALA A 313 32.44 -3.96 -0.12
C ALA A 313 31.98 -4.47 -1.50
N ALA A 314 32.26 -3.74 -2.59
CA ALA A 314 32.05 -4.24 -3.95
C ALA A 314 32.85 -5.52 -4.21
N ALA A 315 34.10 -5.59 -3.73
CA ALA A 315 34.93 -6.77 -3.86
C ALA A 315 34.34 -7.98 -3.13
N TYR A 316 33.81 -7.75 -1.93
CA TYR A 316 33.09 -8.77 -1.17
C TYR A 316 31.88 -9.29 -1.94
N ALA A 317 31.04 -8.39 -2.45
CA ALA A 317 29.86 -8.74 -3.24
C ALA A 317 30.18 -9.48 -4.55
N ALA A 318 31.38 -9.28 -5.10
CA ALA A 318 31.88 -10.03 -6.26
C ALA A 318 32.62 -11.33 -5.91
N GLY A 319 32.67 -11.72 -4.64
CA GLY A 319 33.40 -12.90 -4.17
C GLY A 319 34.92 -12.79 -4.27
N ALA A 320 35.44 -11.58 -4.47
CA ALA A 320 36.88 -11.31 -4.60
C ALA A 320 37.56 -11.13 -3.23
N THR A 321 36.79 -10.91 -2.17
CA THR A 321 37.26 -10.90 -0.77
C THR A 321 36.21 -11.56 0.12
N THR A 322 36.64 -12.08 1.26
CA THR A 322 35.74 -12.48 2.36
C THR A 322 35.30 -11.26 3.16
N ALA A 323 34.24 -11.38 3.95
CA ALA A 323 33.80 -10.32 4.85
C ALA A 323 34.91 -9.88 5.83
N LYS A 324 35.69 -10.84 6.34
CA LYS A 324 36.87 -10.62 7.20
C LYS A 324 37.97 -9.83 6.51
N GLU A 325 38.34 -10.21 5.29
CA GLU A 325 39.32 -9.47 4.49
C GLU A 325 38.80 -8.06 4.17
N ALA A 326 37.53 -7.92 3.78
CA ALA A 326 36.92 -6.64 3.44
C ALA A 326 36.95 -5.67 4.64
N ILE A 327 36.55 -6.11 5.84
CA ILE A 327 36.61 -5.23 7.02
C ILE A 327 38.04 -4.90 7.41
N THR A 328 38.99 -5.83 7.24
CA THR A 328 40.42 -5.60 7.53
C THR A 328 41.03 -4.55 6.60
N ILE A 329 40.73 -4.64 5.30
CA ILE A 329 41.12 -3.63 4.30
C ILE A 329 40.56 -2.26 4.69
N ALA A 330 39.26 -2.18 5.00
CA ALA A 330 38.62 -0.91 5.34
C ALA A 330 39.16 -0.31 6.66
N PHE A 331 39.42 -1.14 7.66
CA PHE A 331 39.97 -0.74 8.95
C PHE A 331 41.38 -0.16 8.80
N TYR A 332 42.31 -0.91 8.20
CA TYR A 332 43.69 -0.43 8.02
C TYR A 332 43.77 0.77 7.08
N ARG A 333 42.88 0.86 6.09
CA ARG A 333 42.78 2.04 5.22
C ARG A 333 42.34 3.28 5.97
N GLY A 334 41.43 3.15 6.93
CA GLY A 334 41.03 4.24 7.81
C GLY A 334 42.08 4.61 8.86
N GLN A 335 42.87 3.64 9.33
CA GLN A 335 43.91 3.88 10.34
C GLN A 335 45.16 4.54 9.77
N VAL A 336 45.62 4.08 8.60
CA VAL A 336 46.86 4.59 7.98
C VAL A 336 46.76 6.07 7.61
N THR A 337 45.55 6.58 7.33
CA THR A 337 45.34 8.00 6.99
C THR A 337 45.66 8.95 8.16
N LYS A 338 45.73 8.44 9.40
CA LYS A 338 46.20 9.18 10.57
C LYS A 338 47.68 9.52 10.51
N LEU A 339 48.48 8.76 9.75
CA LEU A 339 49.90 9.03 9.55
C LEU A 339 50.13 10.27 8.67
N GLN A 340 49.13 10.68 7.88
CA GLN A 340 49.24 11.87 7.04
C GLN A 340 49.04 13.14 7.89
N THR A 341 50.11 13.90 8.10
CA THR A 341 50.13 15.13 8.91
C THR A 341 49.99 16.41 8.10
N ARG A 342 50.19 16.35 6.77
CA ARG A 342 50.06 17.52 5.89
C ARG A 342 48.60 17.99 5.81
N PRO A 343 48.34 19.31 5.85
CA PRO A 343 47.00 19.85 5.59
C PRO A 343 46.56 19.57 4.16
N GLY A 344 45.56 18.70 4.00
CA GLY A 344 44.96 18.37 2.71
C GLY A 344 43.48 18.73 2.68
N ALA A 345 42.97 19.06 1.50
CA ALA A 345 41.56 19.32 1.28
C ALA A 345 41.05 18.65 0.00
N MET A 346 39.72 18.52 -0.09
CA MET A 346 39.03 18.10 -1.30
C MET A 346 37.89 19.06 -1.63
N ALA A 347 37.60 19.26 -2.91
CA ALA A 347 36.50 20.09 -3.36
C ALA A 347 35.71 19.44 -4.50
N ALA A 348 34.39 19.42 -4.38
CA ALA A 348 33.49 19.01 -5.45
C ALA A 348 33.22 20.19 -6.39
N ILE A 349 33.49 20.00 -7.68
CA ILE A 349 33.37 21.01 -8.73
C ILE A 349 32.39 20.52 -9.81
N GLY A 350 31.42 21.36 -10.14
CA GLY A 350 30.35 21.10 -11.11
C GLY A 350 30.70 21.43 -12.56
N ILE A 351 31.93 21.12 -13.00
CA ILE A 351 32.40 21.30 -14.39
C ILE A 351 33.08 20.03 -14.91
N SER A 352 33.40 19.99 -16.20
CA SER A 352 34.06 18.86 -16.85
C SER A 352 35.54 18.72 -16.47
N THR A 353 36.13 17.57 -16.80
CA THR A 353 37.56 17.30 -16.55
C THR A 353 38.45 18.20 -17.40
N GLU A 354 37.99 18.57 -18.59
CA GLU A 354 38.67 19.42 -19.56
C GLU A 354 38.64 20.88 -19.10
N GLU A 355 37.47 21.36 -18.65
CA GLU A 355 37.31 22.72 -18.15
C GLU A 355 38.05 22.96 -16.83
N VAL A 356 38.15 21.95 -15.96
CA VAL A 356 38.83 22.12 -14.67
C VAL A 356 40.35 22.23 -14.81
N GLN A 357 40.95 21.77 -15.92
CA GLN A 357 42.41 21.79 -16.11
C GLN A 357 43.01 23.19 -15.94
N LYS A 358 42.29 24.24 -16.36
CA LYS A 358 42.76 25.63 -16.24
C LYS A 358 42.90 26.12 -14.79
N TYR A 359 42.31 25.42 -13.83
CA TYR A 359 42.37 25.72 -12.40
C TYR A 359 43.30 24.78 -11.62
N ILE A 360 43.90 23.79 -12.29
CA ILE A 360 44.86 22.88 -11.65
C ILE A 360 46.23 23.55 -11.63
N GLN A 361 46.81 23.59 -10.44
CA GLN A 361 48.17 24.07 -10.18
C GLN A 361 48.98 23.01 -9.44
N THR A 362 50.28 23.23 -9.27
CA THR A 362 51.14 22.35 -8.46
C THR A 362 50.51 22.13 -7.08
N GLY A 363 50.42 20.86 -6.67
CA GLY A 363 49.77 20.47 -5.42
C GLY A 363 48.28 20.16 -5.52
N ILE A 364 47.64 20.27 -6.70
CA ILE A 364 46.25 19.85 -6.95
C ILE A 364 46.21 18.74 -7.99
N ILE A 365 45.38 17.73 -7.77
CA ILE A 365 45.01 16.76 -8.81
C ILE A 365 43.50 16.54 -8.90
N VAL A 366 43.06 15.95 -10.01
CA VAL A 366 41.68 15.44 -10.14
C VAL A 366 41.61 14.08 -9.45
N ALA A 367 41.12 14.08 -8.21
CA ALA A 367 40.95 12.88 -7.39
C ALA A 367 39.78 12.00 -7.86
N ARG A 368 38.70 12.58 -8.38
CA ARG A 368 37.52 11.82 -8.81
C ARG A 368 36.90 12.39 -10.08
N LYS A 369 36.52 11.50 -10.99
CA LYS A 369 35.68 11.80 -12.17
C LYS A 369 34.33 11.11 -12.00
N ASN A 370 33.35 11.82 -11.45
CA ASN A 370 32.06 11.25 -11.04
C ASN A 370 31.04 11.25 -12.18
N SER A 371 30.95 12.35 -12.93
CA SER A 371 30.06 12.49 -14.08
C SER A 371 30.67 13.46 -15.11
N PRO A 372 30.11 13.59 -16.33
CA PRO A 372 30.67 14.49 -17.35
C PRO A 372 30.84 15.94 -16.93
N LYS A 373 30.04 16.40 -15.93
CA LYS A 373 30.10 17.75 -15.36
C LYS A 373 30.29 17.72 -13.83
N SER A 374 30.92 16.67 -13.30
CA SER A 374 31.20 16.57 -11.86
C SER A 374 32.53 15.90 -11.60
N VAL A 375 33.47 16.70 -11.09
CA VAL A 375 34.80 16.26 -10.70
C VAL A 375 35.06 16.59 -9.23
N THR A 376 36.01 15.89 -8.62
CA THR A 376 36.49 16.22 -7.27
C THR A 376 37.99 16.47 -7.33
N LEU A 377 38.40 17.66 -6.89
CA LEU A 377 39.80 18.03 -6.74
C LEU A 377 40.30 17.60 -5.37
N ALA A 378 41.56 17.21 -5.27
CA ALA A 378 42.24 16.96 -3.99
C ALA A 378 43.68 17.47 -4.05
N GLY A 379 44.17 17.95 -2.92
CA GLY A 379 45.50 18.52 -2.84
C GLY A 379 45.78 19.27 -1.56
N ASP A 380 46.82 20.10 -1.57
CA ASP A 380 47.16 20.98 -0.45
C ASP A 380 46.00 21.95 -0.17
N THR A 381 45.67 22.17 1.11
CA THR A 381 44.49 22.95 1.54
C THR A 381 44.44 24.33 0.89
N TYR A 382 45.52 25.09 0.96
CA TYR A 382 45.59 26.45 0.38
C TYR A 382 45.40 26.45 -1.15
N ALA A 383 45.95 25.44 -1.83
CA ALA A 383 45.83 25.33 -3.27
C ALA A 383 44.37 25.07 -3.68
N ILE A 384 43.68 24.18 -2.95
CA ILE A 384 42.26 23.87 -3.17
C ILE A 384 41.37 25.08 -2.88
N GLU A 385 41.60 25.79 -1.77
CA GLU A 385 40.84 27.00 -1.42
C GLU A 385 40.95 28.07 -2.51
N ASN A 386 42.16 28.31 -3.02
CA ASN A 386 42.40 29.25 -4.10
C ASN A 386 41.71 28.80 -5.41
N ALA A 387 41.81 27.52 -5.77
CA ALA A 387 41.12 27.00 -6.96
C ALA A 387 39.59 27.17 -6.85
N VAL A 388 39.00 26.86 -5.69
CA VAL A 388 37.56 27.07 -5.44
C VAL A 388 37.17 28.54 -5.54
N ALA A 389 37.98 29.45 -4.99
CA ALA A 389 37.73 30.90 -5.06
C ALA A 389 37.76 31.39 -6.51
N ARG A 390 38.78 31.01 -7.29
CA ARG A 390 38.91 31.38 -8.71
C ARG A 390 37.79 30.83 -9.58
N ILE A 391 37.33 29.61 -9.31
CA ILE A 391 36.19 29.03 -10.03
C ILE A 391 34.93 29.83 -9.72
N LYS A 392 34.66 30.16 -8.47
CA LYS A 392 33.50 30.98 -8.08
C LYS A 392 33.55 32.40 -8.63
N GLU A 393 34.74 32.99 -8.73
CA GLU A 393 34.93 34.32 -9.30
C GLU A 393 34.64 34.33 -10.80
N GLY A 394 35.17 33.35 -11.55
CA GLY A 394 34.94 33.26 -13.00
C GLY A 394 33.57 32.70 -13.40
N HIS A 395 32.97 31.86 -12.54
CA HIS A 395 31.71 31.15 -12.78
C HIS A 395 30.89 31.03 -11.48
N PRO A 396 30.22 32.10 -11.03
CA PRO A 396 29.45 32.11 -9.77
C PRO A 396 28.34 31.05 -9.70
N GLU A 397 27.83 30.62 -10.85
CA GLU A 397 26.78 29.62 -11.01
C GLU A 397 27.26 28.17 -10.83
N VAL A 398 28.57 27.94 -10.92
CA VAL A 398 29.16 26.60 -10.82
C VAL A 398 29.21 26.14 -9.36
N LEU A 399 28.76 24.91 -9.10
CA LEU A 399 28.96 24.26 -7.81
C LEU A 399 30.46 24.10 -7.56
N ALA A 400 31.03 24.87 -6.63
CA ALA A 400 32.40 24.69 -6.14
C ALA A 400 32.39 24.67 -4.62
N LYS A 401 32.42 23.47 -4.03
CA LYS A 401 32.25 23.29 -2.58
C LYS A 401 33.36 22.42 -2.00
N GLN A 402 34.08 22.96 -1.02
CA GLN A 402 35.02 22.19 -0.22
C GLN A 402 34.26 21.15 0.61
N LEU A 403 34.78 19.92 0.60
CA LEU A 403 34.22 18.80 1.33
C LEU A 403 34.67 18.88 2.80
N LYS A 404 33.84 18.37 3.71
CA LYS A 404 34.15 18.28 5.14
C LYS A 404 35.12 17.11 5.40
N VAL A 405 36.33 17.21 4.85
CA VAL A 405 37.44 16.27 5.05
C VAL A 405 38.72 17.08 5.20
N ASP A 406 39.59 16.62 6.10
CA ASP A 406 40.89 17.22 6.43
C ASP A 406 42.07 16.52 5.73
N LYS A 407 41.77 15.58 4.83
CA LYS A 407 42.74 14.81 4.04
C LYS A 407 42.45 14.92 2.55
N ALA A 408 43.51 14.95 1.76
CA ALA A 408 43.46 14.93 0.30
C ALA A 408 43.48 13.48 -0.23
N TYR A 409 42.34 12.78 -0.20
CA TYR A 409 42.26 11.40 -0.72
C TYR A 409 42.51 11.33 -2.22
N HIS A 410 43.06 10.20 -2.69
CA HIS A 410 43.39 9.96 -4.10
C HIS A 410 44.33 11.02 -4.66
N SER A 411 45.36 11.36 -3.88
CA SER A 411 46.36 12.38 -4.22
C SER A 411 47.76 11.95 -3.78
N HIS A 412 48.74 12.78 -4.09
CA HIS A 412 50.12 12.61 -3.63
C HIS A 412 50.22 12.50 -2.10
N HIS A 413 49.30 13.10 -1.33
CA HIS A 413 49.24 12.94 0.13
C HIS A 413 48.98 11.49 0.53
N MET A 414 48.16 10.76 -0.21
CA MET A 414 47.89 9.35 0.07
C MET A 414 49.00 8.43 -0.44
N ALA A 415 49.76 8.87 -1.46
CA ALA A 415 50.90 8.12 -1.97
C ALA A 415 52.04 8.04 -0.94
N GLU A 416 52.24 9.10 -0.16
CA GLU A 416 53.25 9.17 0.91
C GLU A 416 53.07 8.13 2.01
N ILE A 417 51.83 7.69 2.26
CA ILE A 417 51.47 6.70 3.30
C ILE A 417 51.09 5.34 2.71
N GLY A 418 51.29 5.17 1.40
CA GLY A 418 50.83 4.00 0.66
C GLY A 418 51.59 2.74 1.03
N ASP A 419 52.89 2.84 1.34
CA ASP A 419 53.73 1.69 1.67
C ASP A 419 53.42 1.15 3.07
N GLU A 420 53.15 2.03 4.03
CA GLU A 420 52.66 1.65 5.37
C GLU A 420 51.31 0.93 5.27
N TYR A 421 50.41 1.42 4.41
CA TYR A 421 49.13 0.75 4.19
C TYR A 421 49.31 -0.65 3.62
N TYR A 422 50.23 -0.81 2.64
CA TYR A 422 50.55 -2.11 2.06
C TYR A 422 51.09 -3.09 3.10
N ALA A 423 52.05 -2.66 3.93
CA ALA A 423 52.64 -3.48 4.98
C ALA A 423 51.60 -3.97 6.00
N LEU A 424 50.57 -3.17 6.29
CA LEU A 424 49.50 -3.55 7.22
C LEU A 424 48.57 -4.64 6.67
N ILE A 425 48.43 -4.78 5.34
CA ILE A 425 47.45 -5.68 4.72
C ILE A 425 48.07 -6.85 3.95
N GLU A 426 49.38 -6.85 3.72
CA GLU A 426 50.04 -7.81 2.82
C GLU A 426 49.89 -9.27 3.28
N HIS A 427 49.82 -9.51 4.59
CA HIS A 427 49.64 -10.83 5.19
C HIS A 427 48.20 -11.11 5.62
N GLU A 428 47.34 -10.09 5.61
CA GLU A 428 45.94 -10.18 6.04
C GLU A 428 44.97 -10.45 4.88
N VAL A 429 45.39 -10.16 3.63
CA VAL A 429 44.53 -10.21 2.45
C VAL A 429 45.10 -11.14 1.39
N SER A 430 44.34 -12.18 1.05
CA SER A 430 44.72 -13.12 -0.02
C SER A 430 44.36 -12.59 -1.42
N VAL A 431 45.13 -13.02 -2.42
CA VAL A 431 44.79 -12.77 -3.84
C VAL A 431 43.69 -13.73 -4.27
N LYS A 432 42.56 -13.21 -4.77
CA LYS A 432 41.41 -14.00 -5.22
C LYS A 432 40.84 -13.48 -6.53
N THR A 433 40.15 -14.34 -7.27
CA THR A 433 39.48 -13.95 -8.51
C THR A 433 37.99 -13.69 -8.26
N PRO A 434 37.44 -12.54 -8.67
CA PRO A 434 36.00 -12.28 -8.59
C PRO A 434 35.18 -13.35 -9.31
N ASN A 435 34.08 -13.80 -8.70
CA ASN A 435 33.11 -14.71 -9.32
C ASN A 435 31.92 -13.96 -9.97
N LYS A 436 31.77 -12.65 -9.69
CA LYS A 436 30.89 -11.72 -10.41
C LYS A 436 31.71 -10.69 -11.20
N LEU A 437 31.06 -9.97 -12.12
CA LEU A 437 31.72 -8.94 -12.91
C LEU A 437 32.08 -7.73 -12.04
N PHE A 438 33.37 -7.47 -11.86
CA PHE A 438 33.88 -6.35 -11.07
C PHE A 438 34.40 -5.24 -11.99
N PHE A 439 33.72 -4.10 -12.03
CA PHE A 439 34.18 -2.93 -12.80
C PHE A 439 35.01 -2.02 -11.90
N SER A 440 36.32 -1.97 -12.15
CA SER A 440 37.24 -1.20 -11.32
C SER A 440 37.15 0.30 -11.64
N SER A 441 36.85 1.10 -10.62
CA SER A 441 36.96 2.56 -10.69
C SER A 441 38.41 3.06 -10.60
N VAL A 442 39.38 2.17 -10.37
CA VAL A 442 40.81 2.52 -10.38
C VAL A 442 41.39 2.32 -11.79
N GLU A 443 41.07 1.20 -12.43
CA GLU A 443 41.60 0.85 -13.77
C GLU A 443 40.67 1.24 -14.93
N SER A 444 39.47 1.76 -14.64
CA SER A 444 38.44 2.13 -15.65
C SER A 444 37.95 1.00 -16.56
N LYS A 445 38.12 -0.26 -16.16
CA LYS A 445 37.78 -1.42 -16.99
C LYS A 445 37.22 -2.56 -16.15
N LEU A 446 36.61 -3.52 -16.84
CA LEU A 446 36.26 -4.80 -16.25
C LEU A 446 37.55 -5.47 -15.76
N PHE A 447 37.57 -5.82 -14.49
CA PHE A 447 38.68 -6.54 -13.89
C PHE A 447 38.68 -7.97 -14.44
N THR A 448 39.78 -8.39 -15.04
CA THR A 448 39.89 -9.70 -15.70
C THR A 448 40.53 -10.75 -14.78
N ARG A 449 40.24 -12.04 -15.03
CA ARG A 449 40.73 -13.15 -14.20
C ARG A 449 42.26 -13.25 -14.09
N ALA A 450 43.01 -12.63 -15.01
CA ALA A 450 44.47 -12.67 -15.03
C ALA A 450 45.14 -11.54 -14.21
N GLN A 451 44.37 -10.60 -13.65
CA GLN A 451 44.90 -9.49 -12.85
C GLN A 451 44.87 -9.86 -11.36
N ASN A 452 45.96 -9.58 -10.63
CA ASN A 452 46.07 -9.89 -9.21
C ASN A 452 45.22 -8.92 -8.37
N PHE A 453 44.08 -9.39 -7.86
CA PHE A 453 43.24 -8.65 -6.93
C PHE A 453 43.68 -8.91 -5.49
N GLY A 454 44.45 -8.00 -4.90
CA GLY A 454 45.07 -8.19 -3.59
C GLY A 454 45.73 -6.93 -3.00
N PRO A 455 46.68 -7.05 -2.07
CA PRO A 455 47.28 -5.93 -1.34
C PRO A 455 47.78 -4.77 -2.22
N LYS A 456 48.46 -5.06 -3.34
CA LYS A 456 48.94 -4.01 -4.27
C LYS A 456 47.81 -3.25 -4.98
N TYR A 457 46.71 -3.92 -5.30
CA TYR A 457 45.53 -3.26 -5.85
C TYR A 457 44.93 -2.29 -4.82
N TRP A 458 44.85 -2.71 -3.56
CA TRP A 458 44.31 -1.85 -2.49
C TRP A 458 45.22 -0.66 -2.20
N GLN A 459 46.54 -0.86 -2.17
CA GLN A 459 47.53 0.23 -2.11
C GLN A 459 47.28 1.24 -3.24
N MET A 460 47.18 0.77 -4.49
CA MET A 460 46.88 1.63 -5.64
C MET A 460 45.54 2.36 -5.48
N SER A 461 44.50 1.69 -4.97
CA SER A 461 43.17 2.28 -4.76
C SER A 461 43.11 3.39 -3.71
N LEU A 462 44.16 3.53 -2.87
CA LEU A 462 44.27 4.56 -1.85
C LEU A 462 44.69 5.92 -2.45
N HIS A 463 45.61 5.90 -3.42
CA HIS A 463 46.22 7.11 -3.97
C HIS A 463 45.85 7.40 -5.43
N SER A 464 45.38 6.42 -6.21
CA SER A 464 45.00 6.63 -7.61
C SER A 464 43.64 7.34 -7.74
N PRO A 465 43.42 8.17 -8.78
CA PRO A 465 42.13 8.81 -9.05
C PRO A 465 40.98 7.81 -9.20
N VAL A 466 39.80 8.18 -8.70
CA VAL A 466 38.55 7.40 -8.86
C VAL A 466 37.89 7.77 -10.19
N LEU A 467 38.00 6.86 -11.16
CA LEU A 467 37.47 6.98 -12.52
C LEU A 467 36.07 6.35 -12.62
N PHE A 468 35.16 6.80 -11.75
CA PHE A 468 33.81 6.23 -11.60
C PHE A 468 32.98 6.35 -12.88
N LEU A 469 33.00 7.51 -13.55
CA LEU A 469 32.31 7.72 -14.82
C LEU A 469 32.73 6.68 -15.88
N SER A 470 34.02 6.38 -15.98
CA SER A 470 34.56 5.44 -16.94
C SER A 470 34.16 3.99 -16.62
N ALA A 471 34.14 3.62 -15.34
CA ALA A 471 33.66 2.31 -14.88
C ALA A 471 32.16 2.11 -15.19
N VAL A 472 31.32 3.10 -14.89
CA VAL A 472 29.87 3.06 -15.19
C VAL A 472 29.63 3.05 -16.70
N SER A 473 30.39 3.82 -17.48
CA SER A 473 30.32 3.80 -18.94
C SER A 473 30.68 2.42 -19.52
N SER A 474 31.62 1.71 -18.88
CA SER A 474 31.99 0.35 -19.28
C SER A 474 30.88 -0.67 -18.96
N ILE A 475 30.15 -0.48 -17.87
CA ILE A 475 28.97 -1.29 -17.51
C ILE A 475 27.88 -1.13 -18.58
N ILE A 476 27.58 0.11 -18.96
CA ILE A 476 26.50 0.42 -19.93
C ILE A 476 26.80 -0.15 -21.32
N LYS A 477 28.07 -0.21 -21.70
CA LYS A 477 28.50 -0.81 -22.97
C LYS A 477 28.54 -2.35 -22.95
N HIS A 478 28.30 -2.98 -21.81
CA HIS A 478 28.37 -4.42 -21.65
C HIS A 478 27.05 -5.11 -22.06
N GLN A 479 27.11 -6.35 -22.54
CA GLN A 479 25.96 -7.08 -23.11
C GLN A 479 24.74 -7.24 -22.16
N PHE A 480 24.93 -7.25 -20.84
CA PHE A 480 23.84 -7.42 -19.87
C PHE A 480 23.07 -6.10 -19.61
N ALA A 481 23.56 -4.96 -20.12
CA ALA A 481 23.02 -3.63 -19.82
C ALA A 481 21.59 -3.40 -20.35
N ASN A 482 21.11 -4.21 -21.29
CA ASN A 482 19.81 -4.04 -21.93
C ASN A 482 18.62 -4.15 -20.96
N ASN A 483 18.78 -4.87 -19.85
CA ASN A 483 17.76 -5.05 -18.82
C ASN A 483 18.42 -4.99 -17.43
N MET A 484 19.10 -3.88 -17.11
CA MET A 484 19.81 -3.74 -15.84
C MET A 484 19.14 -2.75 -14.87
N VAL A 485 19.26 -3.06 -13.57
CA VAL A 485 18.87 -2.18 -12.47
C VAL A 485 20.12 -1.79 -11.68
N LEU A 486 20.28 -0.49 -11.41
CA LEU A 486 21.35 0.01 -10.53
C LEU A 486 20.84 0.03 -9.09
N LEU A 487 21.45 -0.79 -8.23
CA LEU A 487 21.15 -0.84 -6.81
C LEU A 487 22.28 -0.20 -6.01
N GLU A 488 22.05 0.98 -5.46
CA GLU A 488 23.02 1.66 -4.62
C GLU A 488 23.07 0.99 -3.23
N ILE A 489 24.23 0.39 -2.93
CA ILE A 489 24.54 -0.25 -1.66
C ILE A 489 25.35 0.71 -0.81
N GLY A 490 24.71 1.17 0.23
CA GLY A 490 25.29 2.12 1.13
C GLY A 490 24.26 2.58 2.15
N PRO A 491 24.72 3.26 3.19
CA PRO A 491 23.83 3.71 4.25
C PRO A 491 22.99 4.95 3.90
N HIS A 492 23.36 5.69 2.86
CA HIS A 492 22.58 6.78 2.25
C HIS A 492 22.89 6.90 0.76
N SER A 493 21.99 7.52 -0.01
CA SER A 493 22.19 7.78 -1.43
C SER A 493 23.18 8.93 -1.66
N ALA A 494 24.39 8.60 -2.09
CA ALA A 494 25.45 9.54 -2.43
C ALA A 494 25.74 9.60 -3.94
N LEU A 495 25.35 8.55 -4.68
CA LEU A 495 25.70 8.34 -6.08
C LEU A 495 24.52 8.57 -7.03
N ALA A 496 23.30 8.77 -6.52
CA ALA A 496 22.13 9.09 -7.36
C ALA A 496 22.37 10.31 -8.26
N GLY A 497 22.88 11.42 -7.70
CA GLY A 497 23.18 12.63 -8.46
C GLY A 497 24.20 12.39 -9.60
N PRO A 498 25.40 11.82 -9.31
CA PRO A 498 26.36 11.46 -10.34
C PRO A 498 25.87 10.48 -11.41
N LEU A 499 24.96 9.56 -11.06
CA LEU A 499 24.43 8.56 -11.99
C LEU A 499 23.28 9.10 -12.85
N GLN A 500 22.54 10.12 -12.39
CA GLN A 500 21.38 10.67 -13.08
C GLN A 500 21.67 11.17 -14.52
N PRO A 501 22.74 11.93 -14.82
CA PRO A 501 23.05 12.32 -16.20
C PRO A 501 23.32 11.13 -17.12
N THR A 502 23.96 10.09 -16.59
CA THR A 502 24.27 8.86 -17.33
C THR A 502 23.00 8.07 -17.66
N GLN A 503 22.03 8.08 -16.74
CA GLN A 503 20.69 7.52 -16.93
C GLN A 503 19.88 8.30 -17.97
N LEU A 504 19.91 9.63 -17.95
CA LEU A 504 19.23 10.48 -18.94
C LEU A 504 19.74 10.23 -20.37
N GLN A 505 21.02 9.90 -20.53
CA GLN A 505 21.61 9.59 -21.83
C GLN A 505 21.32 8.16 -22.32
N ASN A 506 20.87 7.26 -21.43
CA ASN A 506 20.62 5.85 -21.75
C ASN A 506 19.27 5.42 -21.15
N PRO A 507 18.15 5.67 -21.86
CA PRO A 507 16.79 5.42 -21.33
C PRO A 507 16.51 3.95 -21.01
N SER A 508 17.32 3.01 -21.51
CA SER A 508 17.25 1.58 -21.23
C SER A 508 17.69 1.20 -19.81
N LEU A 509 18.29 2.12 -19.03
CA LEU A 509 18.57 1.94 -17.61
C LEU A 509 17.26 1.93 -16.79
N LEU A 510 16.83 0.73 -16.38
CA LEU A 510 15.69 0.56 -15.49
C LEU A 510 16.07 1.02 -14.08
N ALA A 511 15.54 2.17 -13.66
CA ALA A 511 15.46 2.67 -12.28
C ALA A 511 16.73 2.62 -11.39
N LEU A 512 17.06 3.75 -10.76
CA LEU A 512 18.01 3.78 -9.65
C LEU A 512 17.27 3.44 -8.35
N GLY A 513 17.61 2.31 -7.72
CA GLY A 513 17.15 1.98 -6.37
C GLY A 513 18.24 2.30 -5.36
N SER A 514 17.95 3.04 -4.30
CA SER A 514 18.88 3.25 -3.19
C SER A 514 18.38 2.55 -1.94
N CYS A 515 19.28 1.83 -1.26
CA CYS A 515 18.99 1.25 0.05
C CYS A 515 19.12 2.35 1.10
N MET A 516 18.00 2.93 1.55
CA MET A 516 18.03 3.89 2.67
C MET A 516 17.60 3.18 3.95
N PHE A 517 18.51 3.08 4.92
CA PHE A 517 18.16 2.86 6.32
C PHE A 517 17.81 4.22 6.93
N SER A 518 16.52 4.52 7.05
CA SER A 518 16.04 5.70 7.79
C SER A 518 15.40 5.25 9.09
N MET A 519 16.17 5.29 10.18
CA MET A 519 15.61 5.49 11.51
C MET A 519 15.49 7.00 11.71
N GLN A 520 14.28 7.51 11.55
CA GLN A 520 13.88 8.90 11.79
C GLN A 520 14.25 9.94 10.70
N SER A 521 13.30 10.15 9.79
CA SER A 521 12.78 11.49 9.54
C SER A 521 11.32 11.35 9.11
N PRO A 522 10.36 12.08 9.71
CA PRO A 522 8.97 12.05 9.29
C PRO A 522 8.88 12.77 7.94
N SER A 523 9.19 12.08 6.84
CA SER A 523 8.91 12.55 5.48
C SER A 523 7.39 12.60 5.23
N TRP A 524 6.61 11.82 5.99
CA TRP A 524 5.15 11.96 6.06
C TRP A 524 4.73 13.34 6.59
N ILE A 525 5.55 13.96 7.46
CA ILE A 525 5.75 15.41 7.62
C ILE A 525 5.27 16.25 6.43
N ARG A 526 6.14 16.24 5.42
CA ARG A 526 6.12 17.07 4.20
C ARG A 526 5.07 16.60 3.20
N SER A 527 4.78 15.31 3.14
CA SER A 527 3.73 14.77 2.28
C SER A 527 2.32 15.00 2.83
N LEU A 528 2.15 15.01 4.16
CA LEU A 528 0.88 15.34 4.83
C LEU A 528 0.67 16.85 4.93
N SER A 529 1.74 17.65 5.11
CA SER A 529 1.63 19.12 5.12
C SER A 529 1.29 19.71 3.75
N ARG A 530 1.74 19.09 2.65
CA ARG A 530 1.23 19.42 1.29
C ARG A 530 -0.25 19.07 1.09
N ALA A 531 -0.79 18.11 1.84
CA ALA A 531 -2.20 17.71 1.77
C ALA A 531 -3.13 18.58 2.65
N LEU A 532 -2.59 19.29 3.65
CA LEU A 532 -3.34 20.12 4.59
C LEU A 532 -3.23 21.60 4.21
N GLY A 533 -4.00 21.99 3.18
CA GLY A 533 -3.80 23.22 2.42
C GLY A 533 -3.72 24.56 3.17
N ILE A 534 -4.04 24.71 4.46
CA ILE A 534 -4.17 26.05 5.10
C ILE A 534 -3.44 26.15 6.47
N VAL A 535 -2.40 25.33 6.67
CA VAL A 535 -1.55 25.39 7.87
C VAL A 535 -0.37 26.35 7.66
N GLU A 536 -0.22 27.32 8.57
CA GLU A 536 0.78 28.38 8.46
C GLU A 536 2.22 27.82 8.41
N GLY A 537 3.00 28.27 7.41
CA GLY A 537 4.40 27.90 7.21
C GLY A 537 4.66 26.54 6.55
N VAL A 538 3.61 25.74 6.26
CA VAL A 538 3.79 24.40 5.65
C VAL A 538 2.67 23.95 4.67
N GLY A 539 1.53 24.63 4.60
CA GLY A 539 0.35 24.24 3.79
C GLY A 539 0.28 24.92 2.42
N TYR A 540 -0.11 24.19 1.37
CA TYR A 540 -0.08 24.66 -0.03
C TYR A 540 -0.81 26.00 -0.30
N ALA A 541 -2.01 26.22 0.26
CA ALA A 541 -2.74 27.49 0.13
C ALA A 541 -2.30 28.55 1.15
N ALA A 542 -1.60 28.18 2.23
CA ALA A 542 -1.00 29.12 3.17
C ALA A 542 0.34 29.69 2.65
N GLU A 543 1.02 28.97 1.77
CA GLU A 543 2.26 29.40 1.08
C GLU A 543 2.00 30.13 -0.25
N GLN A 544 0.73 30.25 -0.67
CA GLN A 544 0.32 30.88 -1.94
C GLN A 544 -0.63 32.05 -1.66
N ASP A 545 -0.08 33.26 -1.59
CA ASP A 545 -0.82 34.49 -1.25
C ASP A 545 -2.06 34.69 -2.12
N GLU A 546 -1.98 34.36 -3.42
CA GLU A 546 -3.09 34.51 -4.36
C GLU A 546 -4.26 33.54 -4.07
N ILE A 547 -3.96 32.33 -3.59
CA ILE A 547 -4.98 31.35 -3.20
C ILE A 547 -5.59 31.75 -1.85
N LEU A 548 -4.77 32.23 -0.92
CA LEU A 548 -5.21 32.69 0.39
C LEU A 548 -6.15 33.90 0.28
N GLU A 549 -5.83 34.87 -0.58
CA GLU A 549 -6.69 36.03 -0.85
C GLU A 549 -8.00 35.64 -1.55
N LYS A 550 -7.98 34.69 -2.50
CA LYS A 550 -9.21 34.13 -3.10
C LYS A 550 -10.09 33.42 -2.06
N LEU A 551 -9.50 32.69 -1.12
CA LEU A 551 -10.24 32.00 -0.05
C LEU A 551 -10.85 32.98 0.98
N LYS A 552 -10.13 34.06 1.32
CA LYS A 552 -10.66 35.15 2.16
C LYS A 552 -11.80 35.88 1.45
N ALA A 553 -11.63 36.22 0.17
CA ALA A 553 -12.65 36.90 -0.65
C ALA A 553 -13.93 36.07 -0.85
N ALA A 554 -13.82 34.73 -0.86
CA ALA A 554 -14.96 33.81 -0.93
C ALA A 554 -15.70 33.61 0.40
N GLY A 555 -15.31 34.33 1.47
CA GLY A 555 -15.93 34.25 2.80
C GLY A 555 -15.51 33.04 3.64
N GLY A 556 -14.45 32.33 3.22
CA GLY A 556 -14.06 31.03 3.76
C GLY A 556 -12.97 31.03 4.84
N LEU A 557 -12.33 32.16 5.15
CA LEU A 557 -11.15 32.14 6.03
C LEU A 557 -11.10 33.29 7.03
N GLY A 558 -11.11 32.97 8.32
CA GLY A 558 -10.83 33.93 9.40
C GLY A 558 -9.33 34.08 9.70
N ASN A 559 -8.60 32.96 9.86
CA ASN A 559 -7.16 32.89 10.16
C ASN A 559 -6.55 31.56 9.66
N THR A 560 -5.23 31.51 9.49
CA THR A 560 -4.46 30.26 9.30
C THR A 560 -4.27 29.52 10.62
N VAL A 561 -4.10 28.19 10.57
CA VAL A 561 -3.83 27.38 11.76
C VAL A 561 -2.32 27.17 11.86
N SER A 562 -1.69 27.53 12.98
CA SER A 562 -0.27 27.25 13.19
C SER A 562 -0.02 25.77 13.44
N VAL A 563 1.16 25.26 13.06
CA VAL A 563 1.56 23.86 13.30
C VAL A 563 1.47 23.48 14.78
N GLY A 564 1.89 24.38 15.68
CA GLY A 564 1.76 24.17 17.12
C GLY A 564 0.30 24.11 17.61
N GLY A 565 -0.58 24.94 17.05
CA GLY A 565 -2.01 24.90 17.36
C GLY A 565 -2.69 23.60 16.91
N LEU A 566 -2.32 23.08 15.74
CA LEU A 566 -2.81 21.80 15.22
C LEU A 566 -2.35 20.62 16.10
N LEU A 567 -1.10 20.60 16.52
CA LEU A 567 -0.56 19.54 17.38
C LEU A 567 -1.21 19.55 18.77
N ASN A 568 -1.40 20.72 19.37
CA ASN A 568 -2.10 20.87 20.65
C ASN A 568 -3.56 20.40 20.58
N ALA A 569 -4.25 20.69 19.47
CA ALA A 569 -5.58 20.17 19.18
C ALA A 569 -5.57 18.64 19.12
N VAL A 570 -4.73 18.02 18.28
CA VAL A 570 -4.65 16.55 18.18
C VAL A 570 -4.36 15.91 19.55
N GLN A 571 -3.44 16.49 20.31
CA GLN A 571 -3.11 16.02 21.65
C GLN A 571 -4.30 16.15 22.62
N ALA A 572 -5.05 17.25 22.57
CA ALA A 572 -6.26 17.43 23.38
C ALA A 572 -7.35 16.39 23.04
N ALA A 573 -7.57 16.09 21.76
CA ALA A 573 -8.52 15.04 21.32
C ALA A 573 -8.10 13.63 21.76
N MET A 574 -6.79 13.37 21.89
CA MET A 574 -6.30 12.08 22.39
C MET A 574 -6.48 11.92 23.90
N THR A 575 -6.68 13.02 24.63
CA THR A 575 -6.79 13.03 26.11
C THR A 575 -8.22 13.24 26.63
N SER A 576 -9.19 13.58 25.77
CA SER A 576 -10.57 13.80 26.18
C SER A 576 -11.33 12.47 26.38
N VAL A 577 -11.69 12.17 27.63
CA VAL A 577 -12.60 11.06 27.96
C VAL A 577 -14.05 11.50 27.72
N PRO A 578 -14.92 10.72 27.04
CA PRO A 578 -16.30 11.11 26.81
C PRO A 578 -17.06 11.20 28.14
N SER A 579 -17.45 12.41 28.54
CA SER A 579 -18.39 12.58 29.67
C SER A 579 -19.81 12.25 29.21
N LYS A 580 -20.48 11.33 29.91
CA LYS A 580 -21.89 10.97 29.67
C LYS A 580 -22.89 12.05 30.12
N SER A 581 -22.43 13.11 30.81
CA SER A 581 -23.35 14.01 31.53
C SER A 581 -23.81 15.25 30.78
N ILE A 582 -23.21 15.62 29.63
CA ILE A 582 -23.66 16.76 28.82
C ILE A 582 -23.40 16.46 27.34
N PRO A 583 -24.43 16.36 26.47
CA PRO A 583 -24.22 16.28 25.03
C PRO A 583 -23.72 17.65 24.55
N GLY A 584 -22.47 17.74 24.07
CA GLY A 584 -22.10 18.79 23.11
C GLY A 584 -20.80 19.58 23.32
N THR A 585 -20.03 19.43 24.40
CA THR A 585 -18.87 20.34 24.64
C THR A 585 -17.47 19.73 24.57
N SER A 586 -17.32 18.44 24.19
CA SER A 586 -16.00 17.79 24.09
C SER A 586 -15.38 17.79 22.69
N ASN A 587 -16.09 18.31 21.68
CA ASN A 587 -15.65 18.27 20.28
C ASN A 587 -15.20 19.67 19.85
N PHE A 588 -13.91 19.86 19.62
CA PHE A 588 -13.41 21.00 18.86
C PHE A 588 -13.14 20.54 17.43
N GLY A 589 -13.47 21.39 16.45
CA GLY A 589 -13.18 21.14 15.03
C GLY A 589 -11.98 21.98 14.60
N VAL A 590 -10.99 21.35 13.95
CA VAL A 590 -9.94 22.06 13.22
C VAL A 590 -10.29 22.02 11.74
N GLY A 591 -10.53 23.19 11.14
CA GLY A 591 -10.99 23.27 9.77
C GLY A 591 -11.37 24.67 9.31
N ILE A 592 -11.95 24.74 8.13
CA ILE A 592 -12.36 25.98 7.46
C ILE A 592 -13.66 26.48 8.11
N ARG A 593 -13.60 27.64 8.79
CA ARG A 593 -14.77 28.29 9.38
C ARG A 593 -15.30 29.37 8.43
N PRO A 594 -16.60 29.39 8.11
CA PRO A 594 -17.19 30.47 7.33
C PRO A 594 -17.23 31.76 8.17
N ASN A 595 -16.85 32.88 7.57
CA ASN A 595 -16.90 34.19 8.24
C ASN A 595 -18.31 34.82 8.21
N LEU A 596 -19.17 34.35 7.31
CA LEU A 596 -20.58 34.69 7.24
C LEU A 596 -21.41 33.44 7.58
N PRO A 597 -22.63 33.57 8.14
CA PRO A 597 -23.55 32.44 8.29
C PRO A 597 -23.69 31.67 6.96
N LEU A 598 -23.79 30.34 7.02
CA LEU A 598 -23.95 29.51 5.82
C LEU A 598 -25.25 29.82 5.05
N THR A 599 -26.22 30.43 5.74
CA THR A 599 -27.50 30.90 5.22
C THR A 599 -27.43 32.30 4.60
N ASP A 600 -26.35 33.06 4.79
CA ASP A 600 -26.21 34.41 4.22
C ASP A 600 -26.04 34.33 2.69
N GLN A 601 -26.85 35.07 1.94
CA GLN A 601 -26.83 35.05 0.46
C GLN A 601 -25.51 35.55 -0.14
N ARG A 602 -24.72 36.33 0.61
CA ARG A 602 -23.38 36.77 0.22
C ARG A 602 -22.32 35.69 0.44
N ASN A 603 -22.66 34.60 1.14
CA ASN A 603 -21.76 33.48 1.37
C ASN A 603 -21.59 32.65 0.09
N ARG A 604 -20.41 32.83 -0.53
CA ARG A 604 -20.01 32.23 -1.81
C ARG A 604 -19.26 30.90 -1.62
N LEU A 605 -19.23 30.33 -0.41
CA LEU A 605 -18.54 29.06 -0.16
C LEU A 605 -19.18 27.92 -0.94
N ILE A 606 -18.36 27.27 -1.76
CA ILE A 606 -18.76 26.20 -2.69
C ILE A 606 -19.23 24.94 -1.93
N TRP A 607 -18.70 24.73 -0.73
CA TRP A 607 -18.99 23.59 0.15
C TRP A 607 -19.99 23.88 1.27
N LYS A 608 -20.78 24.96 1.19
CA LYS A 608 -21.77 25.30 2.23
C LYS A 608 -22.85 24.24 2.48
N LYS A 609 -23.05 23.34 1.50
CA LYS A 609 -23.98 22.19 1.56
C LYS A 609 -23.31 20.87 2.00
N ASP A 610 -22.01 20.85 2.27
CA ASP A 610 -21.30 19.65 2.76
C ASP A 610 -21.75 19.30 4.18
N ILE A 611 -22.04 18.02 4.42
CA ILE A 611 -22.55 17.54 5.72
C ILE A 611 -21.61 17.85 6.89
N ARG A 612 -20.30 17.96 6.64
CA ARG A 612 -19.30 18.34 7.66
C ARG A 612 -19.45 19.78 8.13
N MET A 613 -20.10 20.63 7.32
CA MET A 613 -20.42 22.02 7.67
C MET A 613 -21.71 22.14 8.50
N SER A 614 -22.42 21.02 8.77
CA SER A 614 -23.62 20.97 9.63
C SER A 614 -23.42 21.60 11.01
N VAL A 615 -22.21 21.51 11.57
CA VAL A 615 -21.88 22.13 12.85
C VAL A 615 -22.06 23.66 12.82
N PHE A 616 -21.84 24.29 11.65
CA PHE A 616 -21.98 25.73 11.49
C PHE A 616 -23.42 26.17 11.17
N HIS A 617 -24.28 25.26 10.72
CA HIS A 617 -25.73 25.51 10.57
C HIS A 617 -26.42 25.69 11.93
N ASN A 618 -25.91 25.03 12.98
CA ASN A 618 -26.49 25.05 14.32
C ASN A 618 -25.83 26.07 15.28
N THR A 619 -24.74 26.72 14.89
CA THR A 619 -24.09 27.79 15.69
C THR A 619 -24.69 29.18 15.46
N ALA A 620 -25.61 29.34 14.51
CA ALA A 620 -26.28 30.60 14.25
C ALA A 620 -27.46 30.79 15.21
N THR A 621 -27.19 31.20 16.45
CA THR A 621 -28.23 31.82 17.29
C THR A 621 -28.24 33.33 17.09
N ALA A 622 -29.43 33.82 16.73
CA ALA A 622 -29.89 35.22 16.73
C ALA A 622 -29.29 36.15 15.64
N ASP A 623 -29.88 36.09 14.46
CA ASP A 623 -30.63 37.23 13.88
C ASP A 623 -30.80 37.01 12.38
N THR A 624 -31.90 36.35 11.98
CA THR A 624 -32.59 36.62 10.72
C THR A 624 -33.86 35.78 10.67
N THR A 625 -34.98 36.44 10.94
CA THR A 625 -36.32 36.01 10.53
C THR A 625 -36.35 35.85 9.01
N VAL A 626 -36.34 34.62 8.51
CA VAL A 626 -36.85 34.31 7.17
C VAL A 626 -37.60 32.98 7.21
N THR A 627 -38.86 33.08 6.82
CA THR A 627 -39.92 32.08 6.72
C THR A 627 -39.53 30.81 5.95
N SER A 628 -39.82 29.65 6.56
CA SER A 628 -39.83 28.35 5.88
C SER A 628 -41.07 28.22 4.99
N ALA A 629 -40.88 28.12 3.67
CA ALA A 629 -41.90 27.68 2.73
C ALA A 629 -41.26 26.70 1.73
N SER A 630 -41.51 25.40 1.90
CA SER A 630 -41.38 24.38 0.82
C SER A 630 -41.92 23.00 1.23
N GLY A 631 -43.17 22.98 1.70
CA GLY A 631 -43.98 21.74 1.78
C GLY A 631 -45.39 21.88 1.20
N GLY A 632 -45.83 23.09 0.85
CA GLY A 632 -47.22 23.37 0.48
C GLY A 632 -47.50 23.52 -1.02
N GLY A 633 -46.50 23.56 -1.89
CA GLY A 633 -46.68 23.94 -3.30
C GLY A 633 -47.55 22.95 -4.10
N LEU A 634 -47.22 21.66 -4.05
CA LEU A 634 -47.93 20.63 -4.81
C LEU A 634 -49.34 20.37 -4.28
N GLU A 635 -49.52 20.27 -2.95
CA GLU A 635 -50.84 20.07 -2.35
C GLU A 635 -51.78 21.26 -2.59
N THR A 636 -51.24 22.49 -2.52
CA THR A 636 -52.01 23.70 -2.86
C THR A 636 -52.38 23.72 -4.33
N PHE A 637 -51.44 23.37 -5.23
CA PHE A 637 -51.68 23.27 -6.66
C PHE A 637 -52.76 22.24 -7.01
N ILE A 638 -52.69 21.03 -6.44
CA ILE A 638 -53.70 19.96 -6.64
C ILE A 638 -55.08 20.43 -6.13
N THR A 639 -55.12 21.12 -5.00
CA THR A 639 -56.39 21.65 -4.43
C THR A 639 -57.00 22.72 -5.33
N GLN A 640 -56.19 23.62 -5.90
CA GLN A 640 -56.65 24.63 -6.87
C GLN A 640 -57.10 23.99 -8.19
N ALA A 641 -56.34 23.00 -8.68
CA ALA A 641 -56.62 22.28 -9.91
C ALA A 641 -57.95 21.50 -9.87
N LYS A 642 -58.45 21.10 -8.69
CA LYS A 642 -59.79 20.50 -8.52
C LYS A 642 -60.93 21.48 -8.87
N GLY A 643 -60.71 22.78 -8.75
CA GLY A 643 -61.71 23.82 -9.01
C GLY A 643 -61.55 24.59 -10.32
N ASP A 644 -60.40 24.48 -11.00
CA ASP A 644 -60.08 25.24 -12.21
C ASP A 644 -59.41 24.35 -13.28
N ALA A 645 -60.19 24.00 -14.30
CA ALA A 645 -59.73 23.18 -15.43
C ALA A 645 -58.71 23.90 -16.33
N VAL A 646 -58.73 25.23 -16.37
CA VAL A 646 -57.82 26.03 -17.20
C VAL A 646 -56.40 25.95 -16.64
N LEU A 647 -56.26 25.87 -15.33
CA LEU A 647 -54.97 25.75 -14.65
C LEU A 647 -54.20 24.50 -15.11
N LEU A 648 -54.87 23.36 -15.25
CA LEU A 648 -54.25 22.10 -15.70
C LEU A 648 -53.88 22.08 -17.20
N SER A 649 -54.42 23.03 -17.97
CA SER A 649 -54.17 23.14 -19.42
C SER A 649 -53.00 24.09 -19.75
N GLN A 650 -52.39 24.72 -18.74
CA GLN A 650 -51.25 25.62 -18.94
C GLN A 650 -49.92 24.85 -19.05
N PRO A 651 -48.99 25.25 -19.93
CA PRO A 651 -47.67 24.59 -20.06
C PRO A 651 -46.86 24.58 -18.75
N ASP A 652 -46.97 25.68 -17.98
CA ASP A 652 -46.25 25.83 -16.71
C ASP A 652 -46.69 24.81 -15.64
N SER A 653 -47.94 24.33 -15.73
CA SER A 653 -48.48 23.31 -14.84
C SER A 653 -47.86 21.94 -15.08
N ALA A 654 -47.65 21.56 -16.35
CA ALA A 654 -46.94 20.34 -16.69
C ALA A 654 -45.48 20.39 -16.22
N GLN A 655 -44.82 21.55 -16.37
CA GLN A 655 -43.45 21.76 -15.91
C GLN A 655 -43.33 21.66 -14.38
N LEU A 656 -44.27 22.25 -13.63
CA LEU A 656 -44.31 22.16 -12.17
C LEU A 656 -44.46 20.70 -11.72
N LEU A 657 -45.39 19.97 -12.33
CA LEU A 657 -45.61 18.55 -12.03
C LEU A 657 -44.37 17.70 -12.38
N ALA A 658 -43.71 17.95 -13.50
CA ALA A 658 -42.47 17.27 -13.90
C ALA A 658 -41.35 17.48 -12.87
N VAL A 659 -41.19 18.70 -12.34
CA VAL A 659 -40.19 19.01 -11.31
C VAL A 659 -40.52 18.31 -9.99
N GLU A 660 -41.78 18.30 -9.56
CA GLU A 660 -42.17 17.62 -8.32
C GLU A 660 -42.04 16.10 -8.41
N ILE A 661 -42.39 15.50 -9.56
CA ILE A 661 -42.14 14.09 -9.85
C ILE A 661 -40.62 13.80 -9.82
N GLY A 662 -39.81 14.68 -10.41
CA GLY A 662 -38.35 14.60 -10.41
C GLY A 662 -37.73 14.70 -9.01
N LYS A 663 -38.25 15.57 -8.13
CA LYS A 663 -37.79 15.71 -6.74
C LYS A 663 -37.97 14.41 -5.95
N ILE A 664 -39.02 13.65 -6.24
CA ILE A 664 -39.29 12.38 -5.56
C ILE A 664 -38.43 11.26 -6.12
N LEU A 665 -38.22 11.26 -7.43
CA LEU A 665 -37.33 10.31 -8.10
C LEU A 665 -35.86 10.49 -7.71
N LEU A 666 -35.37 11.74 -7.60
CA LEU A 666 -33.93 12.03 -7.52
C LEU A 666 -33.50 12.78 -6.25
N LYS A 667 -34.42 13.27 -5.41
CA LYS A 667 -34.15 14.03 -4.17
C LYS A 667 -33.25 15.26 -4.39
N LEU A 668 -33.38 15.94 -5.53
CA LEU A 668 -32.63 17.14 -5.91
C LEU A 668 -33.59 18.33 -6.11
N GLU A 669 -33.21 19.53 -5.66
CA GLU A 669 -34.06 20.73 -5.75
C GLU A 669 -33.98 21.44 -7.11
N ASP A 670 -32.89 21.28 -7.86
CA ASP A 670 -32.68 21.88 -9.19
C ASP A 670 -32.54 20.78 -10.26
N LEU A 671 -33.58 20.56 -11.06
CA LEU A 671 -33.68 19.50 -12.06
C LEU A 671 -33.76 20.05 -13.50
N VAL A 672 -33.04 19.40 -14.41
CA VAL A 672 -33.20 19.57 -15.87
C VAL A 672 -34.10 18.43 -16.36
N THR A 673 -35.33 18.74 -16.74
CA THR A 673 -36.41 17.76 -16.97
C THR A 673 -36.37 17.07 -18.34
N SER A 674 -35.45 17.50 -19.22
CA SER A 674 -35.32 17.03 -20.60
C SER A 674 -34.55 15.71 -20.77
N PHE A 675 -33.95 15.16 -19.71
CA PHE A 675 -33.24 13.87 -19.78
C PHE A 675 -34.19 12.68 -19.74
N SER A 676 -33.78 11.56 -20.35
CA SER A 676 -34.56 10.33 -20.31
C SER A 676 -34.46 9.63 -18.94
N LEU A 677 -35.55 8.99 -18.52
CA LEU A 677 -35.58 8.30 -17.22
C LEU A 677 -34.60 7.12 -17.14
N SER A 678 -34.21 6.56 -18.29
CA SER A 678 -33.16 5.53 -18.37
C SER A 678 -31.76 6.08 -18.09
N GLU A 679 -31.47 7.31 -18.55
CA GLU A 679 -30.21 8.02 -18.27
C GLU A 679 -30.13 8.48 -16.82
N LEU A 680 -31.29 8.69 -16.19
CA LEU A 680 -31.42 9.04 -14.77
C LEU A 680 -31.44 7.81 -13.84
N GLY A 681 -31.20 6.60 -14.38
CA GLY A 681 -30.95 5.39 -13.59
C GLY A 681 -32.19 4.70 -13.01
N MET A 682 -33.38 4.93 -13.58
CA MET A 682 -34.62 4.30 -13.09
C MET A 682 -34.66 2.80 -13.42
N ASP A 683 -34.65 1.96 -12.38
CA ASP A 683 -34.83 0.52 -12.49
C ASP A 683 -36.28 0.07 -12.19
N SER A 684 -36.55 -1.22 -12.38
CA SER A 684 -37.88 -1.80 -12.19
C SER A 684 -38.37 -1.74 -10.74
N LEU A 685 -37.49 -1.56 -9.75
CA LEU A 685 -37.85 -1.47 -8.33
C LEU A 685 -38.28 -0.05 -7.98
N VAL A 686 -37.52 0.96 -8.42
CA VAL A 686 -37.84 2.38 -8.24
C VAL A 686 -39.15 2.73 -8.95
N ALA A 687 -39.40 2.16 -10.14
CA ALA A 687 -40.64 2.35 -10.87
C ALA A 687 -41.89 1.86 -10.09
N ILE A 688 -41.74 0.84 -9.23
CA ILE A 688 -42.84 0.34 -8.38
C ILE A 688 -43.13 1.31 -7.23
N GLU A 689 -42.11 1.89 -6.61
CA GLU A 689 -42.27 2.89 -5.55
C GLU A 689 -42.90 4.18 -6.07
N VAL A 690 -42.44 4.65 -7.23
CA VAL A 690 -42.97 5.85 -7.90
C VAL A 690 -44.42 5.65 -8.29
N LYS A 691 -44.80 4.46 -8.79
CA LYS A 691 -46.19 4.12 -9.07
C LYS A 691 -47.07 4.19 -7.81
N GLN A 692 -46.59 3.70 -6.67
CA GLN A 692 -47.35 3.75 -5.41
C GLN A 692 -47.54 5.20 -4.93
N TRP A 693 -46.50 6.02 -5.00
CA TRP A 693 -46.59 7.45 -4.69
C TRP A 693 -47.52 8.19 -5.65
N TRP A 694 -47.40 7.95 -6.96
CA TRP A 694 -48.23 8.57 -8.01
C TRP A 694 -49.71 8.37 -7.74
N LYS A 695 -50.12 7.13 -7.43
CA LYS A 695 -51.49 6.80 -7.09
C LYS A 695 -51.96 7.52 -5.83
N ALA A 696 -51.10 7.63 -4.82
CA ALA A 696 -51.43 8.30 -3.56
C ALA A 696 -51.58 9.82 -3.72
N THR A 697 -50.81 10.45 -4.62
CA THR A 697 -50.80 11.91 -4.79
C THR A 697 -51.77 12.41 -5.85
N PHE A 698 -51.84 11.76 -7.01
CA PHE A 698 -52.69 12.19 -8.12
C PHE A 698 -54.04 11.47 -8.20
N GLU A 699 -54.28 10.49 -7.31
CA GLU A 699 -55.54 9.75 -7.19
C GLU A 699 -55.92 8.87 -8.41
N PHE A 700 -54.99 8.63 -9.36
CA PHE A 700 -55.16 7.69 -10.47
C PHE A 700 -53.90 6.82 -10.72
N ASP A 701 -54.07 5.68 -11.40
CA ASP A 701 -52.99 4.72 -11.67
C ASP A 701 -52.24 5.01 -12.97
N ILE A 702 -50.94 4.71 -12.99
CA ILE A 702 -50.09 4.64 -14.19
C ILE A 702 -49.42 3.25 -14.25
N SER A 703 -49.25 2.66 -15.43
CA SER A 703 -48.57 1.36 -15.56
C SER A 703 -47.04 1.52 -15.47
N VAL A 704 -46.35 0.45 -15.03
CA VAL A 704 -44.87 0.44 -15.01
C VAL A 704 -44.30 0.56 -16.42
N LEU A 705 -45.00 0.02 -17.42
CA LEU A 705 -44.60 0.12 -18.83
C LEU A 705 -44.74 1.56 -19.35
N GLU A 706 -45.77 2.30 -18.95
CA GLU A 706 -45.95 3.72 -19.31
C GLU A 706 -44.93 4.63 -18.61
N LEU A 707 -44.66 4.37 -17.33
CA LEU A 707 -43.59 5.06 -16.57
C LEU A 707 -42.21 4.85 -17.22
N MET A 708 -41.92 3.62 -17.67
CA MET A 708 -40.62 3.31 -18.27
C MET A 708 -40.55 3.63 -19.77
N GLY A 709 -41.69 3.71 -20.46
CA GLY A 709 -41.77 3.86 -21.91
C GLY A 709 -41.89 5.31 -22.39
N THR A 710 -42.11 6.27 -21.49
CA THR A 710 -42.23 7.70 -21.82
C THR A 710 -40.89 8.42 -21.60
N GLY A 711 -40.44 9.15 -22.62
CA GLY A 711 -39.04 9.48 -22.84
C GLY A 711 -38.39 10.56 -21.96
N SER A 712 -39.13 11.30 -21.12
CA SER A 712 -38.57 12.34 -20.23
C SER A 712 -39.51 12.70 -19.07
N LEU A 713 -39.02 13.46 -18.08
CA LEU A 713 -39.83 13.97 -16.96
C LEU A 713 -40.93 14.95 -17.42
N ASP A 714 -40.68 15.70 -18.50
CA ASP A 714 -41.68 16.61 -19.08
C ASP A 714 -42.94 15.86 -19.51
N ILE A 715 -42.77 14.71 -20.17
CA ILE A 715 -43.88 13.86 -20.62
C ILE A 715 -44.67 13.31 -19.42
N HIS A 716 -44.00 13.04 -18.31
CA HIS A 716 -44.66 12.62 -17.08
C HIS A 716 -45.47 13.76 -16.45
N GLY A 717 -44.94 14.98 -16.44
CA GLY A 717 -45.67 16.17 -16.00
C GLY A 717 -46.95 16.41 -16.81
N GLU A 718 -46.87 16.28 -18.14
CA GLU A 718 -48.03 16.37 -19.03
C GLU A 718 -49.05 15.23 -18.81
N HIS A 719 -48.56 14.02 -18.56
CA HIS A 719 -49.41 12.87 -18.27
C HIS A 719 -50.14 13.06 -16.93
N ALA A 720 -49.46 13.58 -15.91
CA ALA A 720 -50.07 13.93 -14.63
C ALA A 720 -51.16 15.01 -14.80
N ALA A 721 -50.87 16.08 -15.54
CA ALA A 721 -51.82 17.15 -15.81
C ALA A 721 -53.08 16.66 -16.54
N ARG A 722 -52.91 15.85 -17.61
CA ARG A 722 -54.03 15.27 -18.37
C ARG A 722 -54.84 14.27 -17.55
N GLY A 723 -54.18 13.43 -16.76
CA GLY A 723 -54.85 12.49 -15.87
C GLY A 723 -55.69 13.19 -14.81
N MET A 724 -55.16 14.25 -14.19
CA MET A 724 -55.91 15.08 -13.25
C MET A 724 -57.07 15.84 -13.93
N LEU A 725 -56.88 16.33 -15.15
CA LEU A 725 -57.94 17.02 -15.91
C LEU A 725 -59.10 16.08 -16.21
N ARG A 726 -58.80 14.81 -16.59
CA ARG A 726 -59.82 13.77 -16.78
C ARG A 726 -60.50 13.39 -15.47
N LEU A 727 -59.74 13.25 -14.38
CA LEU A 727 -60.26 12.82 -13.09
C LEU A 727 -61.17 13.86 -12.44
N PHE A 728 -60.78 15.14 -12.47
CA PHE A 728 -61.49 16.21 -11.77
C PHE A 728 -62.56 16.89 -12.63
N HIS A 729 -62.36 16.99 -13.94
CA HIS A 729 -63.22 17.79 -14.83
C HIS A 729 -63.85 16.99 -15.99
N GLY A 730 -63.59 15.68 -16.10
CA GLY A 730 -64.33 14.79 -16.99
C GLY A 730 -64.13 15.01 -18.50
N ALA A 731 -63.02 15.65 -18.92
CA ALA A 731 -62.77 15.95 -20.33
C ALA A 731 -62.46 14.66 -21.14
N GLN A 732 -63.29 14.33 -22.13
CA GLN A 732 -62.99 13.34 -23.19
C GLN A 732 -62.03 13.97 -24.21
N GLU A 733 -60.90 13.31 -24.50
CA GLU A 733 -60.04 13.67 -25.64
C GLU A 733 -60.68 13.17 -26.95
N GLN A 734 -60.85 14.08 -27.90
CA GLN A 734 -60.91 13.76 -29.33
C GLN A 734 -59.59 13.10 -29.73
N ALA A 735 -59.67 12.02 -30.50
CA ALA A 735 -58.53 11.30 -31.04
C ALA A 735 -57.76 12.16 -32.04
N ASP A 736 -56.44 12.22 -31.85
CA ASP A 736 -55.42 12.10 -32.92
C ASP A 736 -54.13 11.52 -32.33
#